data_AF-A0A2U2JEC9-F1
#
_entry.id   AF-A0A2U2JEC9-F1
#
_cell.length_a   1.000
_cell.length_b   1.000
_cell.length_c   1.000
_cell.angle_alpha   90.00
_cell.angle_beta   90.00
_cell.angle_gamma   90.00
#
_symmetry.space_group_name_H-M   'P 1'
#
loop_
_entity.id
_entity.type
_entity.pdbx_description
1 polymer ?
#
loop_
_entity_poly.entity_id
_entity_poly.type
_entity_poly.pdbx_seq_one_letter_code
_entity_poly.pdbx_strand_id
1 'polypeptide(L)'
;MRLLNLLKTTSVVLFIISLFLLSCDNKFTEKTAPQDLFSKFQNPPAEARPFVRWWWNGNKIKSVEIDRQLESLKNVGFGGVEINPIAMPMAFNKSEKSLVWMSDEWVDMVVHAAKKAKDLGMITDIIAGTGWPFGGEFLKDEETSQRMVSDYIEYRSKDIIKVDEEHLISLYKKKFGKTRAQRHVSKRTTYRLAGLALIPKNCNDKDQVINLLDHLDKNRKLNYIIENSGEYYLSYSLIQQNFRDVTLGAPGGAGPVMDHYKKEMTLAYLNRLKKISERSGIPLNQLIRAIFCDSIEVSGANWTDGFQSIFFKTYGYKLAQWMPFIFYASTGNYADDHYSKNFSVDFKNKLKRVRYDYNKLLVEVFLENFTKTYKDFCEANGVLCRYQAYGTPFLMGMLDGYMIPDIPESNNWIYSAAMKDSLWQWNQSHGYMTWNMYASAGGHLTNKKIVSSEVMTNTRGVFKTTLEEIKQHDDMNFITGINHSILHGYNYSPKEEPFPGWIRYGAYFSEQNTWWKHLYNWVDYNARLSAVFQNSQADKSIAILGPTADLWGDKGLARAPFHLEPKYLYKMWEPISQLGYSCEYINQKVLTEATIENGEISFGNMSYKLLILASLKSIHPETALSIQKFVDSGGKVVVIDKLPKQSLHFKDFDKNDSRVKEIIEKILAEKPNSIIQIKQPNSLAQLYTWTENLLKKSEVTPDVIIDNPTKKVYQIHQYTKDKDLYFFTNVHRFTSANFNAKFPVNHKYPYVWNPETGERKPFYYAKNTNELSISLKPLESLLLVFENEKPIETPMMNPTKVEKSKAITGIWNVTGKRVDGKILTWQMNELIDFSKSEDKNQSSFGGEISYKITLNNNVNYTHLDLGNVNGGVTELYVNGKKVGKRWYGEAVYAIADYLEQGENKLEIKYTTVLANYCKSLDNPLTNRWTRNYKDKVSTGMEGPVILVRY
;
A
#
# COMPACT_ATOMS: atom_id res chain seq x y z
N MET A 1 86.35 7.18 6.66
CA MET A 1 86.82 6.31 7.77
C MET A 1 86.25 4.93 7.52
N ARG A 2 86.83 4.10 6.64
CA ARG A 2 87.91 3.11 6.86
C ARG A 2 87.68 2.13 8.03
N LEU A 3 87.64 0.85 7.65
CA LEU A 3 87.78 -0.43 8.39
C LEU A 3 86.55 -0.94 9.17
N LEU A 4 85.89 -2.04 8.79
CA LEU A 4 86.25 -3.48 8.61
C LEU A 4 86.43 -4.29 9.91
N ASN A 5 85.58 -5.34 9.98
CA ASN A 5 85.78 -6.70 10.49
C ASN A 5 85.64 -7.01 11.99
N LEU A 6 84.66 -7.87 12.32
CA LEU A 6 84.80 -9.32 12.58
C LEU A 6 83.39 -9.93 12.76
N LEU A 7 82.83 -10.71 11.82
CA LEU A 7 82.90 -12.18 11.68
C LEU A 7 82.58 -12.99 12.95
N LYS A 8 81.36 -13.59 13.03
CA LYS A 8 81.13 -15.05 12.91
C LYS A 8 79.69 -15.50 13.27
N THR A 9 78.98 -15.95 12.22
CA THR A 9 78.22 -17.21 12.10
C THR A 9 77.21 -17.65 13.16
N THR A 10 75.92 -17.46 12.85
CA THR A 10 74.90 -18.54 12.81
C THR A 10 73.76 -18.09 11.88
N SER A 11 73.27 -19.01 11.04
CA SER A 11 72.09 -18.95 10.14
C SER A 11 72.39 -19.11 8.64
N VAL A 12 72.95 -20.27 8.30
CA VAL A 12 72.80 -20.90 6.98
C VAL A 12 71.77 -22.01 7.16
N VAL A 13 70.47 -21.66 7.15
CA VAL A 13 69.29 -22.48 6.78
C VAL A 13 68.09 -21.53 6.88
N LEU A 14 67.81 -20.71 5.86
CA LEU A 14 66.50 -20.07 5.58
C LEU A 14 66.63 -19.02 4.46
N PHE A 15 67.20 -19.37 3.30
CA PHE A 15 67.18 -18.46 2.14
C PHE A 15 67.05 -19.15 0.77
N ILE A 16 66.61 -20.42 0.73
CA ILE A 16 66.22 -21.12 -0.50
C ILE A 16 64.90 -21.89 -0.29
N ILE A 17 63.93 -21.27 0.40
CA ILE A 17 62.49 -21.62 0.34
C ILE A 17 61.71 -20.30 0.32
N SER A 18 62.03 -19.44 -0.65
CA SER A 18 61.35 -18.14 -0.84
C SER A 18 61.07 -17.84 -2.31
N LEU A 19 61.16 -18.86 -3.18
CA LEU A 19 60.95 -18.73 -4.63
C LEU A 19 60.07 -19.84 -5.23
N PHE A 20 59.33 -20.60 -4.41
CA PHE A 20 58.42 -21.66 -4.88
C PHE A 20 57.09 -21.75 -4.11
N LEU A 21 56.55 -20.61 -3.66
CA LEU A 21 55.14 -20.50 -3.22
C LEU A 21 54.47 -19.22 -3.77
N LEU A 22 54.77 -18.87 -5.01
CA LEU A 22 53.90 -18.05 -5.86
C LEU A 22 52.96 -19.01 -6.61
N SER A 23 52.00 -19.57 -5.88
CA SER A 23 50.90 -20.35 -6.46
C SER A 23 49.59 -19.88 -5.85
N CYS A 24 48.79 -19.26 -6.71
CA CYS A 24 47.34 -19.14 -6.64
C CYS A 24 46.71 -18.74 -5.30
N ASP A 25 46.57 -17.43 -5.10
CA ASP A 25 45.35 -16.88 -4.54
C ASP A 25 44.84 -15.76 -5.46
N ASN A 26 44.27 -16.19 -6.60
CA ASN A 26 43.34 -15.37 -7.36
C ASN A 26 42.10 -15.19 -6.50
N LYS A 27 42.14 -14.24 -5.56
CA LYS A 27 40.92 -13.56 -5.12
C LYS A 27 40.41 -12.80 -6.34
N PHE A 28 39.59 -13.48 -7.15
CA PHE A 28 38.60 -12.85 -7.99
C PHE A 28 37.67 -12.04 -7.08
N THR A 29 38.11 -10.84 -6.68
CA THR A 29 37.17 -9.74 -6.55
C THR A 29 36.74 -9.41 -7.96
N GLU A 30 35.72 -10.13 -8.46
CA GLU A 30 34.82 -9.54 -9.45
C GLU A 30 34.29 -8.26 -8.82
N LYS A 31 34.97 -7.13 -9.10
CA LYS A 31 34.28 -5.86 -9.24
C LYS A 31 33.36 -6.08 -10.43
N THR A 32 32.17 -6.63 -10.17
CA THR A 32 31.07 -6.57 -11.11
C THR A 32 30.93 -5.10 -11.47
N ALA A 33 31.23 -4.76 -12.72
CA ALA A 33 30.87 -3.47 -13.27
C ALA A 33 29.41 -3.21 -12.87
N PRO A 34 29.04 -1.98 -12.44
CA PRO A 34 27.65 -1.71 -12.09
C PRO A 34 26.78 -2.19 -13.24
N GLN A 35 25.99 -3.24 -12.99
CA GLN A 35 25.14 -3.83 -14.01
C GLN A 35 24.25 -2.72 -14.54
N ASP A 36 24.36 -2.47 -15.85
CA ASP A 36 23.50 -1.50 -16.54
C ASP A 36 22.02 -1.84 -16.27
N LEU A 37 21.17 -0.82 -16.25
CA LEU A 37 19.76 -0.94 -15.88
C LEU A 37 19.04 -2.03 -16.67
N PHE A 38 19.40 -2.20 -17.96
CA PHE A 38 18.81 -3.23 -18.79
C PHE A 38 19.18 -4.65 -18.32
N SER A 39 20.39 -4.87 -17.82
CA SER A 39 20.81 -6.17 -17.26
C SER A 39 19.97 -6.55 -16.04
N LYS A 40 19.69 -5.59 -15.15
CA LYS A 40 18.79 -5.79 -14.00
C LYS A 40 17.34 -6.01 -14.43
N PHE A 41 16.89 -5.36 -15.49
CA PHE A 41 15.58 -5.61 -16.09
C PHE A 41 15.50 -7.03 -16.67
N GLN A 42 16.52 -7.51 -17.36
CA GLN A 42 16.56 -8.88 -17.90
C GLN A 42 16.63 -9.93 -16.79
N ASN A 43 17.42 -9.66 -15.76
CA ASN A 43 17.69 -10.57 -14.65
C ASN A 43 17.41 -9.88 -13.30
N PRO A 44 16.13 -9.72 -12.90
CA PRO A 44 15.79 -9.03 -11.67
C PRO A 44 16.42 -9.68 -10.44
N PRO A 45 17.08 -8.90 -9.55
CA PRO A 45 17.59 -9.43 -8.30
C PRO A 45 16.46 -9.85 -7.37
N ALA A 46 16.78 -10.63 -6.32
CA ALA A 46 15.78 -11.12 -5.36
C ALA A 46 14.95 -9.99 -4.73
N GLU A 47 15.55 -8.84 -4.42
CA GLU A 47 14.87 -7.66 -3.85
C GLU A 47 13.87 -6.96 -4.78
N ALA A 48 14.00 -7.18 -6.10
CA ALA A 48 13.06 -6.66 -7.09
C ALA A 48 11.92 -7.64 -7.36
N ARG A 49 12.12 -8.93 -7.05
CA ARG A 49 11.08 -9.94 -7.20
C ARG A 49 10.03 -9.79 -6.10
N PRO A 50 8.74 -10.02 -6.40
CA PRO A 50 7.69 -9.94 -5.39
C PRO A 50 7.94 -10.93 -4.25
N PHE A 51 7.44 -10.59 -3.06
CA PHE A 51 7.46 -11.45 -1.88
C PHE A 51 6.04 -11.91 -1.56
N VAL A 52 5.92 -12.87 -0.66
CA VAL A 52 4.63 -13.26 -0.07
C VAL A 52 4.59 -12.92 1.41
N ARG A 53 3.45 -12.43 1.90
CA ARG A 53 3.14 -12.47 3.34
C ARG A 53 2.79 -13.90 3.70
N TRP A 54 3.70 -14.55 4.43
CA TRP A 54 3.65 -15.98 4.73
C TRP A 54 3.02 -16.22 6.10
N TRP A 55 1.74 -16.60 6.09
CA TRP A 55 0.96 -16.79 7.31
C TRP A 55 1.35 -18.09 8.02
N TRP A 56 2.08 -17.96 9.13
CA TRP A 56 2.37 -19.07 10.04
C TRP A 56 1.16 -19.33 10.95
N ASN A 57 0.18 -20.01 10.37
CA ASN A 57 -1.13 -20.28 10.95
C ASN A 57 -1.03 -21.06 12.28
N GLY A 58 -1.44 -20.40 13.37
CA GLY A 58 -1.41 -20.94 14.72
C GLY A 58 -0.02 -21.29 15.24
N ASN A 59 1.05 -20.86 14.56
CA ASN A 59 2.42 -21.34 14.75
C ASN A 59 2.52 -22.88 14.76
N LYS A 60 1.67 -23.57 14.01
CA LYS A 60 1.71 -25.03 13.84
C LYS A 60 2.60 -25.37 12.65
N ILE A 61 3.91 -25.36 12.87
CA ILE A 61 4.92 -25.38 11.81
C ILE A 61 5.91 -26.54 11.96
N LYS A 62 6.42 -27.04 10.82
CA LYS A 62 7.45 -28.08 10.72
C LYS A 62 8.50 -27.66 9.70
N SER A 63 9.76 -27.98 9.97
CA SER A 63 10.89 -27.69 9.07
C SER A 63 10.70 -28.26 7.66
N VAL A 64 10.23 -29.52 7.55
CA VAL A 64 10.00 -30.17 6.25
C VAL A 64 8.97 -29.46 5.37
N GLU A 65 7.94 -28.86 5.98
CA GLU A 65 6.92 -28.12 5.22
C GLU A 65 7.38 -26.68 4.95
N ILE A 66 8.17 -26.08 5.84
CA ILE A 66 8.90 -24.83 5.58
C ILE A 66 9.76 -24.98 4.31
N ASP A 67 10.56 -26.04 4.22
CA ASP A 67 11.43 -26.29 3.08
C ASP A 67 10.64 -26.45 1.78
N ARG A 68 9.59 -27.28 1.82
CA ARG A 68 8.72 -27.53 0.66
C ARG A 68 8.05 -26.25 0.16
N GLN A 69 7.55 -25.41 1.06
CA GLN A 69 6.86 -24.17 0.69
C GLN A 69 7.82 -23.12 0.14
N LEU A 70 9.03 -23.01 0.69
CA LEU A 70 10.07 -22.13 0.14
C LEU A 70 10.53 -22.59 -1.25
N GLU A 71 10.70 -23.89 -1.46
CA GLU A 71 11.02 -24.46 -2.78
C GLU A 71 9.90 -24.20 -3.79
N SER A 72 8.64 -24.37 -3.38
CA SER A 72 7.46 -24.06 -4.20
C SER A 72 7.43 -22.60 -4.65
N LEU A 73 7.66 -21.66 -3.72
CA LEU A 73 7.72 -20.24 -4.02
C LEU A 73 8.90 -19.91 -4.94
N LYS A 74 10.08 -20.50 -4.69
CA LYS A 74 11.25 -20.32 -5.55
C LYS A 74 10.99 -20.80 -6.98
N ASN A 75 10.33 -21.93 -7.15
CA ASN A 75 10.01 -22.51 -8.47
C ASN A 75 9.09 -21.62 -9.31
N VAL A 76 8.31 -20.74 -8.68
CA VAL A 76 7.45 -19.75 -9.36
C VAL A 76 8.15 -18.39 -9.52
N GLY A 77 9.36 -18.23 -8.96
CA GLY A 77 10.22 -17.06 -9.15
C GLY A 77 10.13 -15.99 -8.06
N PHE A 78 9.52 -16.28 -6.91
CA PHE A 78 9.44 -15.32 -5.80
C PHE A 78 10.84 -14.98 -5.26
N GLY A 79 11.02 -13.72 -4.85
CA GLY A 79 12.29 -13.21 -4.31
C GLY A 79 12.46 -13.43 -2.82
N GLY A 80 11.37 -13.64 -2.09
CA GLY A 80 11.41 -13.69 -0.65
C GLY A 80 10.05 -13.92 0.02
N VAL A 81 10.09 -13.98 1.34
CA VAL A 81 8.94 -14.20 2.21
C VAL A 81 8.97 -13.20 3.38
N GLU A 82 7.79 -12.79 3.84
CA GLU A 82 7.60 -12.15 5.14
C GLU A 82 6.97 -13.16 6.10
N ILE A 83 7.73 -13.66 7.08
CA ILE A 83 7.21 -14.56 8.11
C ILE A 83 6.22 -13.78 8.99
N ASN A 84 4.97 -14.26 9.05
CA ASN A 84 3.90 -13.58 9.76
C ASN A 84 3.11 -14.56 10.67
N PRO A 85 3.51 -14.69 11.95
CA PRO A 85 2.77 -15.49 12.94
C PRO A 85 1.36 -14.96 13.17
N ILE A 86 0.37 -15.83 13.06
CA ILE A 86 -1.03 -15.44 13.20
C ILE A 86 -1.84 -16.55 13.88
N ALA A 87 -2.97 -16.21 14.49
CA ALA A 87 -3.88 -17.18 15.10
C ALA A 87 -4.25 -18.32 14.14
N MET A 88 -4.70 -19.46 14.66
CA MET A 88 -5.13 -20.60 13.83
C MET A 88 -6.46 -20.30 13.10
N PRO A 89 -6.56 -20.51 11.77
CA PRO A 89 -7.82 -20.34 11.04
C PRO A 89 -8.78 -21.51 11.28
N MET A 90 -9.87 -21.55 10.52
CA MET A 90 -10.69 -22.76 10.42
C MET A 90 -9.89 -23.80 9.62
N ALA A 91 -9.89 -25.04 10.09
CA ALA A 91 -9.17 -26.16 9.49
C ALA A 91 -9.84 -27.47 9.95
N PHE A 92 -9.68 -28.54 9.18
CA PHE A 92 -10.15 -29.87 9.56
C PHE A 92 -9.27 -30.48 10.65
N ASN A 93 -7.95 -30.44 10.45
CA ASN A 93 -7.00 -30.93 11.43
C ASN A 93 -6.21 -29.76 12.05
N LYS A 94 -6.08 -29.80 13.38
CA LYS A 94 -5.37 -28.81 14.20
C LYS A 94 -4.47 -29.47 15.26
N SER A 95 -4.25 -30.78 15.13
CA SER A 95 -3.59 -31.62 16.13
C SER A 95 -2.13 -31.25 16.37
N GLU A 96 -1.47 -30.67 15.36
CA GLU A 96 -0.08 -30.24 15.45
C GLU A 96 0.16 -29.30 16.63
N LYS A 97 1.30 -29.42 17.34
CA LYS A 97 1.59 -28.55 18.48
C LYS A 97 1.80 -27.12 17.99
N SER A 98 1.17 -26.15 18.67
CA SER A 98 1.46 -24.74 18.43
C SER A 98 2.75 -24.34 19.16
N LEU A 99 3.65 -23.66 18.45
CA LEU A 99 4.82 -23.05 19.06
C LEU A 99 4.46 -21.66 19.60
N VAL A 100 5.01 -21.33 20.78
CA VAL A 100 4.79 -20.03 21.41
C VAL A 100 5.75 -19.02 20.77
N TRP A 101 5.25 -17.84 20.41
CA TRP A 101 6.09 -16.79 19.84
C TRP A 101 7.26 -16.44 20.77
N MET A 102 8.46 -16.35 20.20
CA MET A 102 9.74 -16.22 20.95
C MET A 102 10.08 -17.39 21.89
N SER A 103 9.42 -18.55 21.79
CA SER A 103 9.95 -19.77 22.39
C SER A 103 11.21 -20.21 21.64
N ASP A 104 12.00 -21.05 22.31
CA ASP A 104 13.23 -21.61 21.78
C ASP A 104 12.98 -22.37 20.46
N GLU A 105 11.96 -23.21 20.43
CA GLU A 105 11.59 -23.99 19.25
C GLU A 105 11.05 -23.11 18.11
N TRP A 106 10.31 -22.04 18.44
CA TRP A 106 9.82 -21.10 17.42
C TRP A 106 10.99 -20.33 16.77
N VAL A 107 11.96 -19.89 17.59
CA VAL A 107 13.17 -19.22 17.09
C VAL A 107 13.97 -20.15 16.18
N ASP A 108 14.12 -21.44 16.55
CA ASP A 108 14.81 -22.42 15.71
C ASP A 108 14.14 -22.57 14.33
N MET A 109 12.81 -22.51 14.26
CA MET A 109 12.08 -22.54 12.99
C MET A 109 12.28 -21.27 12.14
N VAL A 110 12.38 -20.09 12.75
CA VAL A 110 12.72 -18.85 12.03
C VAL A 110 14.12 -18.93 11.45
N VAL A 111 15.09 -19.40 12.24
CA VAL A 111 16.48 -19.58 11.79
C VAL A 111 16.55 -20.61 10.66
N HIS A 112 15.83 -21.72 10.77
CA HIS A 112 15.72 -22.74 9.72
C HIS A 112 15.16 -22.14 8.42
N ALA A 113 14.03 -21.42 8.50
CA ALA A 113 13.42 -20.78 7.34
C ALA A 113 14.34 -19.75 6.68
N ALA A 114 15.02 -18.91 7.46
CA ALA A 114 15.97 -17.91 6.96
C ALA A 114 17.18 -18.54 6.26
N LYS A 115 17.75 -19.61 6.83
CA LYS A 115 18.84 -20.37 6.20
C LYS A 115 18.39 -21.01 4.90
N LYS A 116 17.25 -21.70 4.90
CA LYS A 116 16.71 -22.32 3.68
C LYS A 116 16.40 -21.28 2.60
N ALA A 117 15.80 -20.15 2.95
CA ALA A 117 15.55 -19.06 2.02
C ALA A 117 16.86 -18.55 1.41
N LYS A 118 17.89 -18.32 2.23
CA LYS A 118 19.22 -17.92 1.76
C LYS A 118 19.85 -18.94 0.81
N ASP A 119 19.74 -20.23 1.11
CA ASP A 119 20.25 -21.32 0.24
C ASP A 119 19.54 -21.34 -1.12
N LEU A 120 18.27 -20.92 -1.18
CA LEU A 120 17.50 -20.76 -2.41
C LEU A 120 17.74 -19.41 -3.13
N GLY A 121 18.61 -18.55 -2.59
CA GLY A 121 18.82 -17.18 -3.08
C GLY A 121 17.60 -16.28 -2.91
N MET A 122 16.81 -16.52 -1.85
CA MET A 122 15.65 -15.72 -1.45
C MET A 122 15.96 -14.89 -0.21
N ILE A 123 15.10 -13.90 0.05
CA ILE A 123 15.19 -12.98 1.18
C ILE A 123 14.11 -13.30 2.21
N THR A 124 14.44 -13.15 3.50
CA THR A 124 13.48 -13.28 4.60
C THR A 124 13.28 -11.93 5.28
N ASP A 125 12.02 -11.51 5.37
CA ASP A 125 11.55 -10.45 6.26
C ASP A 125 10.66 -11.09 7.35
N ILE A 126 10.41 -10.36 8.44
CA ILE A 126 9.53 -10.84 9.53
C ILE A 126 8.70 -9.70 10.10
N ILE A 127 7.46 -9.97 10.51
CA ILE A 127 6.71 -9.01 11.33
C ILE A 127 7.32 -8.92 12.75
N ALA A 128 7.32 -7.74 13.37
CA ALA A 128 7.89 -7.55 14.71
C ALA A 128 7.14 -8.29 15.83
N GLY A 129 5.96 -8.85 15.56
CA GLY A 129 5.07 -9.45 16.55
C GLY A 129 4.30 -10.66 16.03
N THR A 130 3.04 -10.77 16.45
CA THR A 130 2.07 -11.72 15.90
C THR A 130 0.75 -10.98 15.73
N GLY A 131 0.05 -11.13 14.61
CA GLY A 131 -1.15 -10.32 14.36
C GLY A 131 -0.87 -8.80 14.52
N TRP A 132 -1.87 -8.03 14.96
CA TRP A 132 -1.75 -6.56 15.10
C TRP A 132 -2.75 -5.95 16.11
N PRO A 133 -2.45 -4.78 16.70
CA PRO A 133 -1.14 -4.15 16.86
C PRO A 133 -0.22 -4.97 17.78
N PHE A 134 0.97 -4.45 18.09
CA PHE A 134 1.96 -5.14 18.91
C PHE A 134 1.53 -5.28 20.37
N GLY A 135 1.72 -6.48 20.90
CA GLY A 135 1.27 -6.85 22.24
C GLY A 135 1.53 -8.33 22.53
N GLY A 136 1.15 -8.77 23.73
CA GLY A 136 1.37 -10.15 24.14
C GLY A 136 0.98 -10.43 25.58
N GLU A 137 0.82 -11.72 25.88
CA GLU A 137 0.31 -12.21 27.18
C GLU A 137 1.22 -11.82 28.35
N PHE A 138 2.49 -11.55 28.07
CA PHE A 138 3.53 -11.18 29.01
C PHE A 138 3.46 -9.73 29.53
N LEU A 139 2.62 -8.87 28.95
CA LEU A 139 2.56 -7.46 29.35
C LEU A 139 1.82 -7.28 30.69
N LYS A 140 2.40 -6.46 31.55
CA LYS A 140 1.79 -5.95 32.79
C LYS A 140 0.83 -4.81 32.47
N ASP A 141 -0.11 -4.54 33.37
CA ASP A 141 -1.19 -3.59 33.09
C ASP A 141 -0.65 -2.17 32.80
N GLU A 142 0.38 -1.71 33.51
CA GLU A 142 1.04 -0.40 33.32
C GLU A 142 1.80 -0.24 31.99
N GLU A 143 2.07 -1.35 31.29
CA GLU A 143 2.75 -1.42 29.99
C GLU A 143 1.77 -1.40 28.82
N THR A 144 0.46 -1.44 29.08
CA THR A 144 -0.58 -1.57 28.04
C THR A 144 -1.13 -0.22 27.59
N SER A 145 -1.74 -0.22 26.40
CA SER A 145 -2.32 0.99 25.82
C SER A 145 -3.46 1.58 26.67
N GLN A 146 -3.54 2.91 26.71
CA GLN A 146 -4.59 3.67 27.36
C GLN A 146 -5.46 4.42 26.35
N ARG A 147 -6.74 4.62 26.71
CA ARG A 147 -7.60 5.61 26.05
C ARG A 147 -8.49 6.34 27.04
N MET A 148 -8.73 7.62 26.76
CA MET A 148 -9.76 8.42 27.39
C MET A 148 -11.11 8.19 26.71
N VAL A 149 -12.13 7.90 27.50
CA VAL A 149 -13.54 7.91 27.08
C VAL A 149 -14.30 8.90 27.95
N SER A 150 -15.31 9.56 27.39
CA SER A 150 -16.08 10.56 28.12
C SER A 150 -17.57 10.42 27.87
N ASP A 151 -18.35 10.97 28.78
CA ASP A 151 -19.80 11.13 28.69
C ASP A 151 -20.25 12.26 29.62
N TYR A 152 -21.54 12.55 29.65
CA TYR A 152 -22.09 13.63 30.47
C TYR A 152 -23.43 13.28 31.12
N ILE A 153 -23.76 14.04 32.16
CA ILE A 153 -25.08 14.07 32.83
C ILE A 153 -25.59 15.50 32.78
N GLU A 154 -26.88 15.70 32.53
CA GLU A 154 -27.49 17.03 32.51
C GLU A 154 -27.95 17.44 33.91
N TYR A 155 -27.69 18.69 34.27
CA TYR A 155 -28.11 19.33 35.51
C TYR A 155 -28.60 20.76 35.26
N ARG A 156 -29.29 21.33 36.24
CA ARG A 156 -29.77 22.72 36.27
C ARG A 156 -29.27 23.42 37.53
N SER A 157 -29.33 24.74 37.53
CA SER A 157 -29.06 25.55 38.72
C SER A 157 -29.87 25.04 39.93
N LYS A 158 -29.24 25.03 41.10
CA LYS A 158 -29.72 24.52 42.39
C LYS A 158 -29.81 23.00 42.53
N ASP A 159 -29.50 22.23 41.48
CA ASP A 159 -29.35 20.79 41.62
C ASP A 159 -28.14 20.47 42.52
N ILE A 160 -28.24 19.35 43.24
CA ILE A 160 -27.15 18.78 44.03
C ILE A 160 -26.59 17.58 43.28
N ILE A 161 -25.34 17.69 42.85
CA ILE A 161 -24.60 16.62 42.19
C ILE A 161 -24.07 15.68 43.27
N LYS A 162 -24.55 14.43 43.26
CA LYS A 162 -24.07 13.34 44.13
C LYS A 162 -23.65 12.15 43.27
N VAL A 163 -22.35 12.03 43.01
CA VAL A 163 -21.77 10.95 42.19
C VAL A 163 -20.46 10.48 42.80
N ASP A 164 -20.06 9.25 42.50
CA ASP A 164 -18.73 8.73 42.79
C ASP A 164 -18.16 8.02 41.55
N GLU A 165 -16.88 7.65 41.62
CA GLU A 165 -16.20 7.01 40.49
C GLU A 165 -16.89 5.71 40.03
N GLU A 166 -17.30 4.85 40.97
CA GLU A 166 -17.96 3.58 40.65
C GLU A 166 -19.29 3.80 39.94
N HIS A 167 -20.08 4.77 40.40
CA HIS A 167 -21.33 5.17 39.76
C HIS A 167 -21.11 5.63 38.32
N LEU A 168 -20.13 6.51 38.09
CA LEU A 168 -19.84 7.04 36.75
C LEU A 168 -19.32 5.95 35.80
N ILE A 169 -18.48 5.02 36.29
CA ILE A 169 -18.03 3.85 35.53
C ILE A 169 -19.22 2.95 35.17
N SER A 170 -20.11 2.67 36.13
CA SER A 170 -21.30 1.84 35.92
C SER A 170 -22.25 2.48 34.89
N LEU A 171 -22.47 3.79 34.98
CA LEU A 171 -23.28 4.55 34.04
C LEU A 171 -22.71 4.45 32.61
N TYR A 172 -21.40 4.65 32.45
CA TYR A 172 -20.74 4.52 31.15
C TYR A 172 -20.88 3.10 30.58
N LYS A 173 -20.60 2.08 31.38
CA LYS A 173 -20.72 0.66 30.95
C LYS A 173 -22.14 0.32 30.54
N LYS A 174 -23.15 0.78 31.30
CA LYS A 174 -24.57 0.57 31.00
C LYS A 174 -24.96 1.22 29.67
N LYS A 175 -24.50 2.45 29.41
CA LYS A 175 -24.85 3.21 28.21
C LYS A 175 -24.12 2.69 26.96
N PHE A 176 -22.82 2.42 27.06
CA PHE A 176 -21.98 2.13 25.89
C PHE A 176 -21.56 0.67 25.73
N GLY A 177 -21.86 -0.23 26.68
CA GLY A 177 -21.42 -1.62 26.67
C GLY A 177 -21.84 -2.43 25.43
N LYS A 178 -22.91 -2.01 24.74
CA LYS A 178 -23.38 -2.65 23.49
C LYS A 178 -22.73 -2.10 22.21
N THR A 179 -22.00 -0.99 22.30
CA THR A 179 -21.32 -0.40 21.14
C THR A 179 -20.27 -1.35 20.58
N ARG A 180 -19.93 -1.23 19.29
CA ARG A 180 -18.90 -2.07 18.66
C ARG A 180 -17.55 -1.95 19.37
N ALA A 181 -17.16 -0.73 19.76
CA ALA A 181 -15.90 -0.48 20.44
C ALA A 181 -15.84 -1.14 21.82
N GLN A 182 -16.94 -1.16 22.57
CA GLN A 182 -16.98 -1.76 23.90
C GLN A 182 -17.21 -3.29 23.87
N ARG A 183 -17.81 -3.85 22.81
CA ARG A 183 -17.96 -5.31 22.66
C ARG A 183 -16.65 -6.07 22.45
N HIS A 184 -15.59 -5.39 22.02
CA HIS A 184 -14.30 -5.99 21.72
C HIS A 184 -13.20 -5.54 22.68
N VAL A 185 -13.56 -4.97 23.84
CA VAL A 185 -12.55 -4.61 24.84
C VAL A 185 -11.98 -5.86 25.50
N SER A 186 -10.72 -5.79 25.92
CA SER A 186 -10.10 -6.89 26.65
C SER A 186 -10.88 -7.18 27.94
N LYS A 187 -10.91 -8.46 28.34
CA LYS A 187 -11.48 -8.85 29.64
C LYS A 187 -10.71 -8.25 30.82
N ARG A 188 -9.46 -7.83 30.60
CA ARG A 188 -8.59 -7.19 31.60
C ARG A 188 -8.78 -5.66 31.67
N THR A 189 -9.73 -5.08 30.94
CA THR A 189 -9.94 -3.62 30.90
C THR A 189 -10.30 -3.08 32.29
N THR A 190 -9.52 -2.12 32.79
CA THR A 190 -9.84 -1.35 34.01
C THR A 190 -10.23 0.08 33.65
N TYR A 191 -10.94 0.74 34.57
CA TYR A 191 -11.44 2.10 34.41
C TYR A 191 -11.05 2.92 35.62
N ARG A 192 -10.67 4.19 35.41
CA ARG A 192 -10.46 5.17 36.49
C ARG A 192 -10.93 6.56 36.05
N LEU A 193 -11.51 7.34 36.97
CA LEU A 193 -11.97 8.69 36.66
C LEU A 193 -10.79 9.66 36.58
N ALA A 194 -10.63 10.29 35.42
CA ALA A 194 -9.52 11.17 35.07
C ALA A 194 -9.93 12.62 34.80
N GLY A 195 -11.22 12.87 34.57
CA GLY A 195 -11.78 14.21 34.37
C GLY A 195 -13.18 14.30 34.95
N LEU A 196 -13.48 15.38 35.66
CA LEU A 196 -14.82 15.69 36.15
C LEU A 196 -14.99 17.20 36.10
N ALA A 197 -15.92 17.69 35.28
CA ALA A 197 -16.09 19.13 35.06
C ALA A 197 -17.56 19.51 34.89
N LEU A 198 -17.93 20.67 35.43
CA LEU A 198 -19.23 21.29 35.22
C LEU A 198 -19.14 22.33 34.11
N ILE A 199 -19.95 22.18 33.07
CA ILE A 199 -19.87 22.97 31.84
C ILE A 199 -21.24 23.60 31.56
N PRO A 200 -21.35 24.93 31.48
CA PRO A 200 -22.59 25.56 31.03
C PRO A 200 -22.96 25.11 29.62
N LYS A 201 -24.24 24.83 29.34
CA LYS A 201 -24.68 24.46 27.97
C LYS A 201 -24.40 25.56 26.93
N ASN A 202 -24.32 26.81 27.37
CA ASN A 202 -23.96 27.99 26.56
C ASN A 202 -22.58 28.52 26.96
N CYS A 203 -21.58 27.64 27.04
CA CYS A 203 -20.20 28.01 27.36
C CYS A 203 -19.59 28.88 26.25
N ASN A 204 -19.02 30.02 26.62
CA ASN A 204 -18.39 30.97 25.71
C ASN A 204 -16.91 31.22 26.03
N ASP A 205 -16.42 30.74 27.18
CA ASP A 205 -15.01 30.81 27.55
C ASP A 205 -14.61 29.60 28.40
N LYS A 206 -13.35 29.15 28.27
CA LYS A 206 -12.79 28.04 29.04
C LYS A 206 -12.88 28.26 30.55
N ASP A 207 -12.87 29.52 31.01
CA ASP A 207 -12.90 29.87 32.43
C ASP A 207 -14.27 29.64 33.07
N GLN A 208 -15.31 29.42 32.25
CA GLN A 208 -16.63 28.99 32.73
C GLN A 208 -16.70 27.48 33.00
N VAL A 209 -15.67 26.70 32.63
CA VAL A 209 -15.57 25.27 32.92
C VAL A 209 -15.02 25.08 34.33
N ILE A 210 -15.86 24.56 35.23
CA ILE A 210 -15.49 24.35 36.64
C ILE A 210 -14.93 22.93 36.78
N ASN A 211 -13.66 22.80 37.14
CA ASN A 211 -13.05 21.51 37.47
C ASN A 211 -13.57 21.02 38.81
N LEU A 212 -14.21 19.85 38.83
CA LEU A 212 -14.80 19.23 40.02
C LEU A 212 -13.95 18.09 40.59
N LEU A 213 -12.81 17.75 39.97
CA LEU A 213 -11.91 16.75 40.53
C LEU A 213 -11.39 17.14 41.91
N ASP A 214 -11.09 18.42 42.12
CA ASP A 214 -10.56 18.95 43.38
C ASP A 214 -11.64 19.05 44.48
N HIS A 215 -12.90 18.83 44.12
CA HIS A 215 -14.06 18.80 45.03
C HIS A 215 -14.44 17.37 45.48
N LEU A 216 -13.70 16.35 45.02
CA LEU A 216 -13.89 14.98 45.47
C LEU A 216 -13.36 14.79 46.90
N ASP A 217 -14.11 14.06 47.72
CA ASP A 217 -13.64 13.66 49.04
C ASP A 217 -12.56 12.55 48.96
N LYS A 218 -12.02 12.16 50.13
CA LYS A 218 -11.02 11.08 50.23
C LYS A 218 -11.50 9.71 49.71
N ASN A 219 -12.80 9.51 49.59
CA ASN A 219 -13.43 8.30 49.05
C ASN A 219 -13.84 8.48 47.58
N ARG A 220 -13.37 9.55 46.92
CA ARG A 220 -13.69 9.93 45.55
C ARG A 220 -15.19 10.14 45.29
N LYS A 221 -15.90 10.68 46.29
CA LYS A 221 -17.31 11.09 46.17
C LYS A 221 -17.40 12.59 45.97
N LEU A 222 -18.30 13.01 45.07
CA LEU A 222 -18.67 14.41 44.85
C LEU A 222 -20.00 14.69 45.54
N ASN A 223 -20.06 15.80 46.28
CA ASN A 223 -21.30 16.43 46.72
C ASN A 223 -21.19 17.94 46.44
N TYR A 224 -21.83 18.41 45.36
CA TYR A 224 -21.65 19.77 44.86
C TYR A 224 -22.99 20.42 44.51
N ILE A 225 -23.21 21.67 44.94
CA ILE A 225 -24.42 22.44 44.65
C ILE A 225 -24.13 23.42 43.50
N ILE A 226 -25.00 23.43 42.48
CA ILE A 226 -24.85 24.34 41.34
C ILE A 226 -25.46 25.70 41.67
N GLU A 227 -24.68 26.62 42.21
CA GLU A 227 -25.17 27.95 42.61
C GLU A 227 -25.48 28.88 41.42
N ASN A 228 -24.71 28.75 40.34
CA ASN A 228 -24.85 29.62 39.18
C ASN A 228 -26.11 29.26 38.37
N SER A 229 -26.81 30.29 37.86
CA SER A 229 -27.99 30.11 37.02
C SER A 229 -27.66 29.41 35.69
N GLY A 230 -28.61 28.66 35.13
CA GLY A 230 -28.49 28.03 33.81
C GLY A 230 -28.61 26.52 33.80
N GLU A 231 -28.34 25.94 32.64
CA GLU A 231 -28.27 24.50 32.41
C GLU A 231 -26.81 24.07 32.23
N TYR A 232 -26.47 22.90 32.76
CA TYR A 232 -25.11 22.40 32.83
C TYR A 232 -25.00 20.96 32.34
N TYR A 233 -23.84 20.64 31.78
CA TYR A 233 -23.35 19.28 31.62
C TYR A 233 -22.33 19.01 32.73
N LEU A 234 -22.56 17.97 33.54
CA LEU A 234 -21.51 17.33 34.30
C LEU A 234 -20.77 16.37 33.34
N SER A 235 -19.65 16.82 32.82
CA SER A 235 -18.75 16.02 32.00
C SER A 235 -17.89 15.14 32.87
N TYR A 236 -17.78 13.86 32.54
CA TYR A 236 -16.84 12.95 33.17
C TYR A 236 -16.03 12.20 32.11
N SER A 237 -14.74 12.03 32.39
CA SER A 237 -13.79 11.31 31.54
C SER A 237 -13.14 10.18 32.31
N LEU A 238 -13.13 8.99 31.74
CA LEU A 238 -12.58 7.76 32.29
C LEU A 238 -11.40 7.32 31.44
N ILE A 239 -10.30 6.94 32.08
CA ILE A 239 -9.20 6.23 31.40
C ILE A 239 -9.55 4.74 31.39
N GLN A 240 -9.61 4.16 30.19
CA GLN A 240 -9.62 2.71 29.99
C GLN A 240 -8.18 2.24 29.78
N GLN A 241 -7.67 1.47 30.73
CA GLN A 241 -6.39 0.76 30.62
C GLN A 241 -6.64 -0.62 30.03
N ASN A 242 -5.70 -1.13 29.23
CA ASN A 242 -5.76 -2.49 28.71
C ASN A 242 -7.08 -2.75 27.95
N PHE A 243 -7.47 -1.82 27.10
CA PHE A 243 -8.80 -1.83 26.49
C PHE A 243 -8.87 -2.72 25.24
N ARG A 244 -7.78 -3.34 24.78
CA ARG A 244 -7.73 -4.19 23.57
C ARG A 244 -6.64 -5.25 23.68
N ASP A 245 -6.96 -6.42 23.15
CA ASP A 245 -6.01 -7.50 22.88
C ASP A 245 -5.57 -7.49 21.40
N VAL A 246 -4.39 -8.04 21.14
CA VAL A 246 -3.84 -8.24 19.80
C VAL A 246 -4.82 -9.03 18.94
N THR A 247 -5.15 -8.46 17.77
CA THR A 247 -6.04 -9.10 16.82
C THR A 247 -5.33 -10.25 16.13
N LEU A 248 -5.94 -11.44 16.22
CA LEU A 248 -5.40 -12.67 15.65
C LEU A 248 -3.97 -12.97 16.14
N GLY A 249 -3.63 -12.62 17.38
CA GLY A 249 -2.34 -13.00 17.97
C GLY A 249 -2.16 -14.53 18.01
N ALA A 250 -0.94 -14.99 17.73
CA ALA A 250 -0.54 -16.38 17.94
C ALA A 250 -0.16 -16.60 19.41
N PRO A 251 -0.06 -17.85 19.91
CA PRO A 251 0.30 -18.12 21.30
C PRO A 251 1.56 -17.35 21.75
N GLY A 252 1.53 -16.74 22.95
CA GLY A 252 2.57 -15.82 23.45
C GLY A 252 2.36 -14.35 23.04
N GLY A 253 1.84 -14.10 21.84
CA GLY A 253 1.45 -12.77 21.34
C GLY A 253 -0.04 -12.47 21.44
N ALA A 254 -0.87 -13.44 21.86
CA ALA A 254 -2.33 -13.34 21.96
C ALA A 254 -2.81 -12.67 23.26
N GLY A 255 -2.26 -11.49 23.58
CA GLY A 255 -2.55 -10.77 24.82
C GLY A 255 -2.86 -9.29 24.61
N PRO A 256 -2.76 -8.46 25.67
CA PRO A 256 -3.06 -7.04 25.59
C PRO A 256 -2.09 -6.29 24.67
N VAL A 257 -2.53 -5.13 24.15
CA VAL A 257 -1.72 -4.26 23.28
C VAL A 257 -0.83 -3.34 24.12
N MET A 258 0.44 -3.17 23.72
CA MET A 258 1.41 -2.32 24.42
C MET A 258 1.09 -0.83 24.30
N ASP A 259 1.59 0.00 25.21
CA ASP A 259 1.52 1.45 25.10
C ASP A 259 2.54 1.98 24.07
N HIS A 260 2.05 2.36 22.89
CA HIS A 260 2.87 2.87 21.79
C HIS A 260 3.35 4.32 22.04
N TYR A 261 2.80 5.01 23.05
CA TYR A 261 3.21 6.37 23.40
C TYR A 261 4.37 6.40 24.39
N LYS A 262 4.89 5.25 24.82
CA LYS A 262 6.04 5.13 25.74
C LYS A 262 7.23 4.49 25.05
N LYS A 263 8.33 5.24 24.93
CA LYS A 263 9.54 4.80 24.23
C LYS A 263 10.14 3.53 24.83
N GLU A 264 10.17 3.48 26.16
CA GLU A 264 10.67 2.36 26.93
C GLU A 264 9.85 1.08 26.70
N MET A 265 8.54 1.19 26.46
CA MET A 265 7.65 0.05 26.20
C MET A 265 7.87 -0.49 24.79
N THR A 266 7.94 0.41 23.79
CA THR A 266 8.32 0.05 22.42
C THR A 266 9.67 -0.69 22.40
N LEU A 267 10.69 -0.12 23.04
CA LEU A 267 12.02 -0.72 23.06
C LEU A 267 12.05 -2.07 23.78
N ALA A 268 11.38 -2.17 24.93
CA ALA A 268 11.28 -3.44 25.66
C ALA A 268 10.60 -4.52 24.81
N TYR A 269 9.51 -4.19 24.11
CA TYR A 269 8.83 -5.10 23.20
C TYR A 269 9.78 -5.60 22.09
N LEU A 270 10.43 -4.67 21.37
CA LEU A 270 11.30 -4.99 20.25
C LEU A 270 12.55 -5.78 20.65
N ASN A 271 13.11 -5.51 21.83
CA ASN A 271 14.27 -6.25 22.34
C ASN A 271 14.03 -7.76 22.45
N ARG A 272 12.78 -8.24 22.49
CA ARG A 272 12.48 -9.67 22.46
C ARG A 272 12.95 -10.34 21.16
N LEU A 273 12.99 -9.61 20.04
CA LEU A 273 13.48 -10.13 18.76
C LEU A 273 14.98 -10.46 18.78
N LYS A 274 15.77 -9.87 19.70
CA LYS A 274 17.19 -10.19 19.87
C LYS A 274 17.42 -11.63 20.31
N LYS A 275 16.41 -12.28 20.90
CA LYS A 275 16.45 -13.70 21.22
C LYS A 275 16.77 -14.57 20.00
N ILE A 276 16.38 -14.15 18.79
CA ILE A 276 16.71 -14.86 17.54
C ILE A 276 18.23 -14.93 17.36
N SER A 277 18.92 -13.80 17.51
CA SER A 277 20.39 -13.76 17.39
C SER A 277 21.11 -14.37 18.60
N GLU A 278 20.60 -14.14 19.80
CA GLU A 278 21.19 -14.67 21.04
C GLU A 278 21.16 -16.20 21.06
N ARG A 279 20.05 -16.80 20.66
CA ARG A 279 19.89 -18.26 20.60
C ARG A 279 20.68 -18.89 19.47
N SER A 280 20.65 -18.28 18.28
CA SER A 280 21.28 -18.88 17.09
C SER A 280 22.79 -18.63 17.01
N GLY A 281 23.30 -17.63 17.72
CA GLY A 281 24.66 -17.12 17.55
C GLY A 281 24.88 -16.36 16.23
N ILE A 282 23.80 -16.08 15.47
CA ILE A 282 23.86 -15.41 14.16
C ILE A 282 23.22 -14.02 14.28
N PRO A 283 23.92 -12.93 13.88
CA PRO A 283 23.34 -11.59 13.88
C PRO A 283 22.03 -11.50 13.07
N LEU A 284 21.08 -10.69 13.53
CA LEU A 284 19.75 -10.56 12.89
C LEU A 284 19.84 -10.25 11.40
N ASN A 285 20.72 -9.33 11.00
CA ASN A 285 20.90 -8.93 9.61
C ASN A 285 21.47 -10.00 8.66
N GLN A 286 21.97 -11.11 9.20
CA GLN A 286 22.40 -12.27 8.39
C GLN A 286 21.26 -13.28 8.16
N LEU A 287 20.15 -13.15 8.91
CA LEU A 287 18.97 -14.01 8.81
C LEU A 287 17.77 -13.27 8.19
N ILE A 288 17.60 -12.01 8.54
CA ILE A 288 16.41 -11.20 8.24
C ILE A 288 16.89 -9.90 7.58
N ARG A 289 16.30 -9.53 6.45
CA ARG A 289 16.58 -8.25 5.79
C ARG A 289 15.81 -7.12 6.45
N ALA A 290 14.50 -7.26 6.63
CA ALA A 290 13.65 -6.22 7.20
C ALA A 290 12.73 -6.75 8.31
N ILE A 291 12.47 -5.91 9.31
CA ILE A 291 11.39 -6.11 10.28
C ILE A 291 10.21 -5.25 9.82
N PHE A 292 9.05 -5.88 9.74
CA PHE A 292 7.80 -5.29 9.29
C PHE A 292 6.89 -4.89 10.45
N CYS A 293 6.32 -3.69 10.34
CA CYS A 293 5.18 -3.23 11.11
C CYS A 293 3.96 -3.04 10.19
N ASP A 294 2.90 -3.78 10.47
CA ASP A 294 1.61 -3.67 9.79
C ASP A 294 0.93 -2.32 10.09
N SER A 295 -0.15 -2.02 9.36
CA SER A 295 -0.94 -0.81 9.58
C SER A 295 -1.41 -0.74 11.01
N ILE A 296 -1.05 0.36 11.69
CA ILE A 296 -1.23 0.42 13.14
C ILE A 296 -2.71 0.62 13.50
N GLU A 297 -3.28 -0.38 14.18
CA GLU A 297 -4.68 -0.36 14.62
C GLU A 297 -4.84 0.01 16.10
N VAL A 298 -4.38 1.20 16.52
CA VAL A 298 -4.36 1.58 17.94
C VAL A 298 -5.74 1.80 18.58
N SER A 299 -6.85 1.65 17.83
CA SER A 299 -8.20 1.42 18.39
C SER A 299 -8.73 2.50 19.33
N GLY A 300 -8.31 3.73 19.09
CA GLY A 300 -8.66 4.87 19.92
C GLY A 300 -7.72 5.12 21.09
N ALA A 301 -6.52 4.51 21.12
CA ALA A 301 -5.46 4.89 22.05
C ALA A 301 -5.12 6.36 21.81
N ASN A 302 -5.60 7.22 22.69
CA ASN A 302 -5.55 8.68 22.59
C ASN A 302 -4.98 9.29 23.87
N TRP A 303 -4.37 8.47 24.73
CA TRP A 303 -3.85 8.93 26.00
C TRP A 303 -2.67 8.06 26.43
N THR A 304 -1.79 8.65 27.23
CA THR A 304 -0.84 7.95 28.07
C THR A 304 -0.59 8.79 29.32
N ASP A 305 -0.20 8.16 30.42
CA ASP A 305 0.15 8.89 31.63
C ASP A 305 1.31 9.85 31.39
N GLY A 306 1.19 11.07 31.93
CA GLY A 306 2.15 12.16 31.68
C GLY A 306 1.85 13.02 30.45
N PHE A 307 0.89 12.65 29.59
CA PHE A 307 0.60 13.41 28.36
C PHE A 307 0.26 14.89 28.60
N GLN A 308 -0.47 15.24 29.67
CA GLN A 308 -0.72 16.64 30.02
C GLN A 308 0.56 17.45 30.29
N SER A 309 1.57 16.81 30.87
CA SER A 309 2.85 17.46 31.15
C SER A 309 3.63 17.69 29.86
N ILE A 310 3.59 16.72 28.93
CA ILE A 310 4.16 16.87 27.59
C ILE A 310 3.46 18.03 26.86
N PHE A 311 2.12 18.05 26.88
CA PHE A 311 1.32 19.10 26.27
C PHE A 311 1.67 20.50 26.79
N PHE A 312 1.73 20.65 28.12
CA PHE A 312 2.09 21.93 28.74
C PHE A 312 3.51 22.38 28.36
N LYS A 313 4.48 21.46 28.32
CA LYS A 313 5.86 21.76 27.89
C LYS A 313 5.93 22.19 26.43
N THR A 314 5.15 21.55 25.55
CA THR A 314 5.15 21.87 24.10
C THR A 314 4.46 23.19 23.79
N TYR A 315 3.28 23.46 24.37
CA TYR A 315 2.45 24.60 23.96
C TYR A 315 2.37 25.73 24.98
N GLY A 316 2.82 25.52 26.22
CA GLY A 316 2.84 26.53 27.27
C GLY A 316 1.48 26.85 27.89
N TYR A 317 0.45 26.02 27.67
CA TYR A 317 -0.86 26.14 28.33
C TYR A 317 -1.40 24.78 28.78
N LYS A 318 -2.27 24.78 29.79
CA LYS A 318 -2.79 23.56 30.43
C LYS A 318 -3.97 22.99 29.65
N LEU A 319 -3.99 21.67 29.46
CA LEU A 319 -5.06 20.95 28.78
C LEU A 319 -6.33 20.76 29.64
N ALA A 320 -6.21 20.85 30.97
CA ALA A 320 -7.25 20.45 31.92
C ALA A 320 -8.63 21.05 31.65
N GLN A 321 -8.72 22.37 31.41
CA GLN A 321 -10.00 23.06 31.13
C GLN A 321 -10.59 22.70 29.75
N TRP A 322 -9.79 22.13 28.85
CA TRP A 322 -10.19 21.76 27.49
C TRP A 322 -10.52 20.28 27.32
N MET A 323 -10.12 19.44 28.30
CA MET A 323 -10.32 17.99 28.25
C MET A 323 -11.73 17.54 27.88
N PRO A 324 -12.83 18.19 28.35
CA PRO A 324 -14.17 17.77 27.96
C PRO A 324 -14.45 17.80 26.45
N PHE A 325 -13.69 18.61 25.69
CA PHE A 325 -14.00 18.94 24.30
C PHE A 325 -13.04 18.32 23.27
N ILE A 326 -11.97 17.67 23.70
CA ILE A 326 -10.89 17.18 22.81
C ILE A 326 -10.92 15.67 22.57
N PHE A 327 -11.79 14.93 23.28
CA PHE A 327 -11.98 13.48 23.08
C PHE A 327 -13.27 13.19 22.31
N TYR A 328 -13.26 12.11 21.56
CA TYR A 328 -14.41 11.58 20.83
C TYR A 328 -14.38 10.05 20.82
N ALA A 329 -15.49 9.42 20.46
CA ALA A 329 -15.60 7.97 20.42
C ALA A 329 -14.58 7.36 19.44
N SER A 330 -14.08 6.14 19.73
CA SER A 330 -13.00 5.53 18.94
C SER A 330 -13.33 5.35 17.46
N THR A 331 -14.59 5.29 17.06
CA THR A 331 -15.02 5.21 15.64
C THR A 331 -15.69 6.48 15.12
N GLY A 332 -15.69 7.56 15.91
CA GLY A 332 -16.33 8.83 15.58
C GLY A 332 -15.30 9.91 15.21
N ASN A 333 -15.75 11.16 15.26
CA ASN A 333 -14.91 12.36 15.11
C ASN A 333 -15.57 13.56 15.82
N TYR A 334 -14.94 14.74 15.79
CA TYR A 334 -15.50 15.94 16.42
C TYR A 334 -16.81 16.47 15.81
N ALA A 335 -17.26 15.97 14.65
CA ALA A 335 -18.57 16.34 14.11
C ALA A 335 -19.73 15.87 14.99
N ASP A 336 -19.50 14.83 15.80
CA ASP A 336 -20.48 14.28 16.73
C ASP A 336 -20.38 14.94 18.13
N ASP A 337 -19.59 16.01 18.27
CA ASP A 337 -19.40 16.70 19.55
C ASP A 337 -20.73 17.28 20.09
N HIS A 338 -21.11 16.85 21.29
CA HIS A 338 -22.36 17.22 21.95
C HIS A 338 -22.28 18.58 22.67
N TYR A 339 -21.09 19.05 23.03
CA TYR A 339 -20.94 20.28 23.81
C TYR A 339 -21.06 21.53 22.95
N SER A 340 -20.32 21.56 21.83
CA SER A 340 -20.06 22.83 21.15
C SER A 340 -21.22 23.40 20.34
N LYS A 341 -22.37 22.73 20.23
CA LYS A 341 -23.49 23.18 19.39
C LYS A 341 -23.85 24.65 19.62
N ASN A 342 -23.98 25.06 20.88
CA ASN A 342 -24.42 26.39 21.29
C ASN A 342 -23.28 27.36 21.66
N PHE A 343 -22.02 26.95 21.48
CA PHE A 343 -20.88 27.81 21.78
C PHE A 343 -20.78 28.96 20.77
N SER A 344 -20.25 30.10 21.22
CA SER A 344 -19.91 31.23 20.35
C SER A 344 -18.96 30.82 19.22
N VAL A 345 -18.99 31.56 18.12
CA VAL A 345 -18.08 31.35 16.98
C VAL A 345 -16.61 31.51 17.42
N ASP A 346 -16.33 32.50 18.27
CA ASP A 346 -15.00 32.74 18.82
C ASP A 346 -14.50 31.54 19.63
N PHE A 347 -15.33 31.01 20.55
CA PHE A 347 -14.93 29.86 21.36
C PHE A 347 -14.75 28.59 20.52
N LYS A 348 -15.58 28.39 19.48
CA LYS A 348 -15.40 27.30 18.51
C LYS A 348 -14.07 27.39 17.76
N ASN A 349 -13.65 28.61 17.36
CA ASN A 349 -12.37 28.83 16.69
C ASN A 349 -11.18 28.52 17.62
N LYS A 350 -11.24 28.98 18.88
CA LYS A 350 -10.25 28.65 19.92
C LYS A 350 -10.18 27.14 20.16
N LEU A 351 -11.35 26.49 20.31
CA LEU A 351 -11.44 25.05 20.53
C LEU A 351 -10.87 24.25 19.36
N LYS A 352 -11.13 24.65 18.10
CA LYS A 352 -10.54 24.02 16.91
C LYS A 352 -9.01 24.01 16.98
N ARG A 353 -8.40 25.10 17.44
CA ARG A 353 -6.94 25.25 17.59
C ARG A 353 -6.38 24.35 18.69
N VAL A 354 -7.06 24.27 19.82
CA VAL A 354 -6.68 23.36 20.92
C VAL A 354 -6.80 21.90 20.48
N ARG A 355 -7.85 21.54 19.73
CA ARG A 355 -8.01 20.22 19.12
C ARG A 355 -6.87 19.91 18.14
N TYR A 356 -6.46 20.88 17.32
CA TYR A 356 -5.32 20.72 16.44
C TYR A 356 -4.02 20.48 17.23
N ASP A 357 -3.72 21.31 18.23
CA ASP A 357 -2.54 21.18 19.10
C ASP A 357 -2.49 19.79 19.76
N TYR A 358 -3.62 19.35 20.32
CA TYR A 358 -3.73 18.04 20.96
C TYR A 358 -3.49 16.90 19.96
N ASN A 359 -4.16 16.90 18.80
CA ASN A 359 -4.03 15.82 17.82
C ASN A 359 -2.65 15.80 17.18
N LYS A 360 -2.06 16.97 16.88
CA LYS A 360 -0.69 17.08 16.38
C LYS A 360 0.30 16.48 17.37
N LEU A 361 0.23 16.89 18.64
CA LEU A 361 1.14 16.36 19.65
C LEU A 361 0.94 14.86 19.89
N LEU A 362 -0.30 14.37 19.87
CA LEU A 362 -0.57 12.94 19.99
C LEU A 362 0.16 12.16 18.88
N VAL A 363 0.05 12.62 17.63
CA VAL A 363 0.78 12.03 16.49
C VAL A 363 2.29 12.16 16.66
N GLU A 364 2.81 13.31 17.08
CA GLU A 364 4.25 13.52 17.28
C GLU A 364 4.83 12.59 18.35
N VAL A 365 4.14 12.44 19.49
CA VAL A 365 4.55 11.51 20.55
C VAL A 365 4.52 10.08 20.06
N PHE A 366 3.51 9.68 19.27
CA PHE A 366 3.48 8.35 18.65
C PHE A 366 4.66 8.14 17.69
N LEU A 367 4.90 9.09 16.77
CA LEU A 367 5.99 8.96 15.80
C LEU A 367 7.36 8.90 16.48
N GLU A 368 7.59 9.67 17.54
CA GLU A 368 8.83 9.65 18.31
C GLU A 368 9.01 8.34 19.11
N ASN A 369 8.02 8.00 19.93
CA ASN A 369 8.14 6.93 20.92
C ASN A 369 7.87 5.54 20.32
N PHE A 370 7.18 5.46 19.18
CA PHE A 370 6.98 4.21 18.47
C PHE A 370 7.76 4.17 17.16
N THR A 371 7.42 4.98 16.16
CA THR A 371 7.91 4.78 14.78
C THR A 371 9.43 5.02 14.67
N LYS A 372 9.96 6.08 15.26
CA LYS A 372 11.42 6.33 15.28
C LYS A 372 12.14 5.34 16.18
N THR A 373 11.61 5.05 17.36
CA THR A 373 12.20 4.03 18.26
C THR A 373 12.26 2.65 17.58
N TYR A 374 11.26 2.32 16.76
CA TYR A 374 11.24 1.11 15.92
C TYR A 374 12.32 1.15 14.83
N LYS A 375 12.47 2.28 14.13
CA LYS A 375 13.53 2.51 13.15
C LYS A 375 14.92 2.42 13.79
N ASP A 376 15.14 3.07 14.93
CA ASP A 376 16.40 3.03 15.70
C ASP A 376 16.76 1.60 16.10
N PHE A 377 15.76 0.81 16.54
CA PHE A 377 15.98 -0.61 16.84
C PHE A 377 16.42 -1.39 15.61
N CYS A 378 15.78 -1.16 14.46
CA CYS A 378 16.15 -1.82 13.20
C CYS A 378 17.60 -1.48 12.81
N GLU A 379 17.96 -0.19 12.83
CA GLU A 379 19.32 0.28 12.53
C GLU A 379 20.37 -0.31 13.47
N ALA A 380 20.10 -0.32 14.78
CA ALA A 380 21.00 -0.86 15.79
C ALA A 380 21.27 -2.37 15.61
N ASN A 381 20.41 -3.09 14.89
CA ASN A 381 20.57 -4.52 14.61
C ASN A 381 20.89 -4.79 13.12
N GLY A 382 21.18 -3.76 12.32
CA GLY A 382 21.56 -3.87 10.91
C GLY A 382 20.46 -4.36 9.97
N VAL A 383 19.19 -4.29 10.39
CA VAL A 383 18.03 -4.69 9.60
C VAL A 383 17.24 -3.46 9.13
N LEU A 384 16.50 -3.59 8.03
CA LEU A 384 15.69 -2.51 7.49
C LEU A 384 14.37 -2.38 8.26
N CYS A 385 13.93 -1.13 8.46
CA CYS A 385 12.61 -0.82 8.99
C CYS A 385 11.58 -0.76 7.86
N ARG A 386 10.60 -1.67 7.84
CA ARG A 386 9.44 -1.62 6.93
C ARG A 386 8.16 -1.29 7.69
N TYR A 387 7.37 -0.33 7.21
CA TYR A 387 6.19 0.15 7.96
C TYR A 387 5.04 0.65 7.07
N GLN A 388 3.82 0.20 7.39
CA GLN A 388 2.57 0.78 6.90
C GLN A 388 2.11 1.95 7.78
N ALA A 389 2.49 3.18 7.42
CA ALA A 389 2.23 4.37 8.24
C ALA A 389 0.81 4.96 8.17
N TYR A 390 -0.15 4.22 7.58
CA TYR A 390 -1.57 4.53 7.69
C TYR A 390 -2.18 3.77 8.88
N GLY A 391 -3.19 4.35 9.53
CA GLY A 391 -3.80 3.75 10.73
C GLY A 391 -5.32 3.66 10.66
N THR A 392 -5.89 2.81 11.52
CA THR A 392 -7.35 2.71 11.72
C THR A 392 -7.68 2.49 13.21
N PRO A 393 -8.68 3.18 13.77
CA PRO A 393 -9.56 4.16 13.16
C PRO A 393 -8.91 5.54 12.96
N PHE A 394 -7.72 5.77 13.53
CA PHE A 394 -7.01 7.05 13.51
C PHE A 394 -5.79 7.01 12.59
N LEU A 395 -5.47 8.13 11.94
CA LEU A 395 -4.24 8.31 11.18
C LEU A 395 -3.12 8.80 12.10
N MET A 396 -1.99 8.09 12.10
CA MET A 396 -0.81 8.42 12.90
C MET A 396 0.32 8.96 12.01
N GLY A 397 0.13 10.18 11.48
CA GLY A 397 1.14 10.93 10.74
C GLY A 397 1.03 10.86 9.21
N MET A 398 0.55 9.75 8.64
CA MET A 398 0.50 9.57 7.17
C MET A 398 1.87 9.84 6.52
N LEU A 399 2.06 10.98 5.85
CA LEU A 399 3.31 11.32 5.17
C LEU A 399 4.50 11.37 6.13
N ASP A 400 4.37 12.03 7.28
CA ASP A 400 5.45 12.11 8.27
C ASP A 400 5.86 10.73 8.78
N GLY A 401 4.89 9.81 8.90
CA GLY A 401 5.16 8.42 9.26
C GLY A 401 5.84 7.63 8.14
N TYR A 402 5.48 7.88 6.87
CA TYR A 402 6.09 7.23 5.71
C TYR A 402 7.51 7.72 5.39
N MET A 403 7.91 8.89 5.88
CA MET A 403 9.26 9.42 5.71
C MET A 403 10.27 8.81 6.71
N ILE A 404 9.83 8.04 7.71
CA ILE A 404 10.68 7.42 8.74
C ILE A 404 11.28 6.06 8.30
N PRO A 405 10.50 5.07 7.79
CA PRO A 405 11.02 3.73 7.51
C PRO A 405 12.03 3.71 6.36
N ASP A 406 12.84 2.65 6.29
CA ASP A 406 13.70 2.37 5.13
C ASP A 406 12.90 1.89 3.93
N ILE A 407 11.81 1.18 4.20
CA ILE A 407 10.85 0.69 3.21
C ILE A 407 9.46 1.17 3.65
N PRO A 408 8.98 2.32 3.13
CA PRO A 408 7.58 2.71 3.28
C PRO A 408 6.69 1.67 2.60
N GLU A 409 5.66 1.19 3.29
CA GLU A 409 4.74 0.18 2.74
C GLU A 409 3.29 0.66 2.67
N SER A 410 2.61 0.45 1.55
CA SER A 410 1.17 0.70 1.40
C SER A 410 0.33 -0.59 1.50
N ASN A 411 -0.98 -0.49 1.21
CA ASN A 411 -1.89 -1.63 1.09
C ASN A 411 -2.93 -1.41 -0.01
N ASN A 412 -3.18 -2.45 -0.82
CA ASN A 412 -4.30 -2.52 -1.77
C ASN A 412 -5.08 -3.84 -1.73
N TRP A 413 -6.39 -3.72 -2.02
CA TRP A 413 -7.33 -4.84 -2.07
C TRP A 413 -7.80 -5.08 -3.50
N ILE A 414 -7.78 -6.33 -3.98
CA ILE A 414 -8.10 -6.64 -5.39
C ILE A 414 -9.60 -6.46 -5.75
N TYR A 415 -10.47 -6.37 -4.75
CA TYR A 415 -11.92 -6.15 -4.96
C TYR A 415 -12.42 -4.88 -4.26
N SER A 416 -11.54 -3.90 -4.06
CA SER A 416 -11.99 -2.55 -3.74
C SER A 416 -12.52 -1.83 -5.00
N ALA A 417 -12.24 -2.28 -6.22
CA ALA A 417 -12.93 -1.80 -7.42
C ALA A 417 -13.76 -2.91 -8.12
N ALA A 418 -14.73 -2.51 -8.93
CA ALA A 418 -15.46 -3.43 -9.80
C ALA A 418 -14.59 -3.81 -11.01
N MET A 419 -13.96 -4.99 -10.95
CA MET A 419 -12.91 -5.40 -11.89
C MET A 419 -13.34 -5.39 -13.35
N LYS A 420 -14.61 -5.67 -13.64
CA LYS A 420 -15.15 -5.84 -15.00
C LYS A 420 -15.92 -4.62 -15.54
N ASP A 421 -15.92 -3.49 -14.83
CA ASP A 421 -16.59 -2.27 -15.29
C ASP A 421 -15.70 -1.45 -16.24
N SER A 422 -16.33 -0.65 -17.10
CA SER A 422 -15.65 0.21 -18.08
C SER A 422 -14.80 1.32 -17.45
N LEU A 423 -15.12 1.72 -16.22
CA LEU A 423 -14.34 2.66 -15.42
C LEU A 423 -14.18 2.12 -14.00
N TRP A 424 -12.93 2.03 -13.55
CA TRP A 424 -12.58 1.54 -12.23
C TRP A 424 -12.92 2.55 -11.14
N GLN A 425 -13.84 2.16 -10.26
CA GLN A 425 -14.20 2.94 -9.09
C GLN A 425 -13.76 2.24 -7.82
N TRP A 426 -12.69 2.76 -7.22
CA TRP A 426 -12.18 2.29 -5.94
C TRP A 426 -13.16 2.54 -4.79
N ASN A 427 -13.29 1.56 -3.92
CA ASN A 427 -13.99 1.64 -2.66
C ASN A 427 -13.12 2.43 -1.71
N GLN A 428 -13.58 3.64 -1.40
CA GLN A 428 -12.84 4.60 -0.61
C GLN A 428 -12.61 4.12 0.83
N SER A 429 -13.50 3.28 1.36
CA SER A 429 -13.41 2.82 2.75
C SER A 429 -12.18 1.95 3.05
N HIS A 430 -11.61 1.26 2.05
CA HIS A 430 -10.54 0.29 2.27
C HIS A 430 -9.75 -0.08 0.99
N GLY A 431 -8.43 -0.22 1.08
CA GLY A 431 -7.56 -0.57 -0.06
C GLY A 431 -7.63 0.45 -1.20
N TYR A 432 -7.47 1.73 -0.86
CA TYR A 432 -7.62 2.87 -1.75
C TYR A 432 -6.26 3.41 -2.21
N MET A 433 -6.10 3.64 -3.52
CA MET A 433 -4.84 4.04 -4.17
C MET A 433 -4.18 5.31 -3.61
N THR A 434 -4.93 6.19 -2.93
CA THR A 434 -4.32 7.32 -2.22
C THR A 434 -3.28 6.88 -1.19
N TRP A 435 -3.43 5.71 -0.55
CA TRP A 435 -2.42 5.21 0.39
C TRP A 435 -1.07 4.99 -0.29
N ASN A 436 -1.08 4.50 -1.53
CA ASN A 436 0.13 4.34 -2.34
C ASN A 436 0.77 5.69 -2.61
N MET A 437 -0.03 6.68 -3.01
CA MET A 437 0.50 8.03 -3.30
C MET A 437 1.27 8.62 -2.11
N TYR A 438 0.80 8.40 -0.88
CA TYR A 438 1.50 8.85 0.33
C TYR A 438 2.72 7.99 0.70
N ALA A 439 2.65 6.66 0.53
CA ALA A 439 3.80 5.78 0.76
C ALA A 439 4.93 6.07 -0.23
N SER A 440 4.61 6.19 -1.52
CA SER A 440 5.53 6.58 -2.59
C SER A 440 6.12 7.95 -2.34
N ALA A 441 5.30 8.94 -1.94
CA ALA A 441 5.82 10.26 -1.57
C ALA A 441 6.84 10.19 -0.43
N GLY A 442 6.56 9.41 0.63
CA GLY A 442 7.51 9.20 1.71
C GLY A 442 8.84 8.61 1.22
N GLY A 443 8.79 7.63 0.32
CA GLY A 443 9.97 7.04 -0.30
C GLY A 443 10.74 8.02 -1.18
N HIS A 444 10.07 8.70 -2.10
CA HIS A 444 10.67 9.67 -3.02
C HIS A 444 11.33 10.85 -2.29
N LEU A 445 10.61 11.48 -1.36
CA LEU A 445 11.09 12.63 -0.59
C LEU A 445 12.31 12.30 0.28
N THR A 446 12.46 11.03 0.68
CA THR A 446 13.58 10.58 1.52
C THR A 446 14.55 9.65 0.82
N ASN A 447 14.50 9.63 -0.53
CA ASN A 447 15.38 8.85 -1.40
C ASN A 447 15.48 7.36 -1.02
N LYS A 448 14.33 6.75 -0.67
CA LYS A 448 14.22 5.32 -0.41
C LYS A 448 14.10 4.57 -1.73
N LYS A 449 14.99 3.60 -1.90
CA LYS A 449 15.06 2.75 -3.09
C LYS A 449 13.80 1.90 -3.28
N ILE A 450 13.27 1.35 -2.18
CA ILE A 450 12.15 0.41 -2.20
C ILE A 450 10.95 1.04 -1.50
N VAL A 451 9.82 1.06 -2.20
CA VAL A 451 8.50 1.38 -1.66
C VAL A 451 7.61 0.17 -1.93
N SER A 452 7.19 -0.52 -0.88
CA SER A 452 6.41 -1.74 -1.01
C SER A 452 4.91 -1.51 -0.88
N SER A 453 4.12 -2.51 -1.25
CA SER A 453 2.70 -2.57 -0.90
C SER A 453 2.35 -4.00 -0.52
N GLU A 454 1.55 -4.15 0.54
CA GLU A 454 0.68 -5.30 0.69
C GLU A 454 -0.31 -5.28 -0.49
N VAL A 455 -0.34 -6.35 -1.29
CA VAL A 455 -1.16 -6.39 -2.51
C VAL A 455 -2.08 -7.59 -2.55
N MET A 456 -3.19 -7.43 -3.26
CA MET A 456 -4.19 -8.45 -3.57
C MET A 456 -4.97 -9.00 -2.38
N THR A 457 -5.01 -8.26 -1.27
CA THR A 457 -5.78 -8.63 -0.09
C THR A 457 -7.26 -8.79 -0.44
N ASN A 458 -7.86 -9.93 -0.07
CA ASN A 458 -9.30 -10.12 -0.23
C ASN A 458 -9.94 -11.09 0.79
N THR A 459 -11.25 -10.90 0.99
CA THR A 459 -12.09 -11.76 1.85
C THR A 459 -13.39 -12.22 1.19
N ARG A 460 -13.68 -11.77 -0.04
CA ARG A 460 -14.97 -11.99 -0.73
C ARG A 460 -14.87 -12.77 -2.05
N GLY A 461 -13.66 -12.90 -2.61
CA GLY A 461 -13.44 -13.53 -3.93
C GLY A 461 -12.22 -14.44 -3.93
N VAL A 462 -11.95 -15.12 -2.80
CA VAL A 462 -10.74 -15.91 -2.55
C VAL A 462 -10.37 -16.86 -3.71
N PHE A 463 -11.36 -17.50 -4.34
CA PHE A 463 -11.17 -18.45 -5.45
C PHE A 463 -11.52 -17.88 -6.83
N LYS A 464 -11.83 -16.57 -6.92
CA LYS A 464 -12.27 -15.91 -8.16
C LYS A 464 -11.14 -15.25 -8.94
N THR A 465 -10.04 -14.94 -8.26
CA THR A 465 -8.96 -14.11 -8.79
C THR A 465 -8.30 -14.75 -10.01
N THR A 466 -8.18 -13.98 -11.10
CA THR A 466 -7.44 -14.34 -12.32
C THR A 466 -6.07 -13.65 -12.35
N LEU A 467 -5.13 -14.15 -13.16
CA LEU A 467 -3.83 -13.49 -13.32
C LEU A 467 -3.94 -12.11 -13.97
N GLU A 468 -4.93 -11.90 -14.84
CA GLU A 468 -5.20 -10.57 -15.42
C GLU A 468 -5.71 -9.55 -14.40
N GLU A 469 -6.51 -9.96 -13.40
CA GLU A 469 -6.93 -9.08 -12.30
C GLU A 469 -5.74 -8.68 -11.44
N ILE A 470 -4.81 -9.63 -11.19
CA ILE A 470 -3.58 -9.36 -10.47
C ILE A 470 -2.70 -8.37 -11.25
N LYS A 471 -2.47 -8.59 -12.55
CA LYS A 471 -1.70 -7.66 -13.40
C LYS A 471 -2.30 -6.26 -13.39
N GLN A 472 -3.61 -6.16 -13.64
CA GLN A 472 -4.30 -4.87 -13.74
C GLN A 472 -4.20 -4.06 -12.44
N HIS A 473 -4.28 -4.72 -11.28
CA HIS A 473 -4.06 -4.07 -9.99
C HIS A 473 -2.61 -3.61 -9.79
N ASP A 474 -1.65 -4.44 -10.16
CA ASP A 474 -0.23 -4.12 -10.00
C ASP A 474 0.24 -3.01 -10.92
N ASP A 475 -0.28 -2.93 -12.14
CA ASP A 475 -0.01 -1.81 -13.02
C ASP A 475 -0.40 -0.49 -12.35
N MET A 476 -1.50 -0.47 -11.59
CA MET A 476 -1.91 0.69 -10.81
C MET A 476 -1.01 0.94 -9.58
N ASN A 477 -0.45 -0.11 -8.98
CA ASN A 477 0.55 0.04 -7.93
C ASN A 477 1.80 0.74 -8.49
N PHE A 478 2.29 0.32 -9.66
CA PHE A 478 3.39 0.98 -10.35
C PHE A 478 3.05 2.44 -10.71
N ILE A 479 1.88 2.71 -11.29
CA ILE A 479 1.41 4.08 -11.62
C ILE A 479 1.37 5.00 -10.38
N THR A 480 1.13 4.45 -9.19
CA THR A 480 1.08 5.23 -7.95
C THR A 480 2.46 5.33 -7.26
N GLY A 481 3.51 4.77 -7.85
CA GLY A 481 4.91 4.85 -7.40
C GLY A 481 5.39 3.68 -6.53
N ILE A 482 4.59 2.62 -6.36
CA ILE A 482 5.03 1.40 -5.68
C ILE A 482 5.98 0.63 -6.59
N ASN A 483 7.06 0.05 -6.04
CA ASN A 483 8.04 -0.70 -6.80
C ASN A 483 8.43 -2.05 -6.16
N HIS A 484 7.63 -2.56 -5.21
CA HIS A 484 7.81 -3.90 -4.63
C HIS A 484 6.48 -4.47 -4.10
N SER A 485 6.02 -5.59 -4.68
CA SER A 485 4.76 -6.24 -4.29
C SER A 485 4.96 -7.29 -3.19
N ILE A 486 4.19 -7.20 -2.10
CA ILE A 486 4.08 -8.22 -1.04
C ILE A 486 2.69 -8.86 -1.15
N LEU A 487 2.58 -10.04 -1.76
CA LEU A 487 1.30 -10.72 -1.95
C LEU A 487 0.68 -11.12 -0.60
N HIS A 488 -0.57 -10.69 -0.39
CA HIS A 488 -1.38 -11.05 0.76
C HIS A 488 -2.40 -12.14 0.40
N GLY A 489 -2.27 -13.37 0.89
CA GLY A 489 -1.07 -13.92 1.52
C GLY A 489 -0.94 -15.40 1.22
N TYR A 490 0.29 -15.90 1.30
CA TYR A 490 0.61 -17.31 1.13
C TYR A 490 0.40 -18.02 2.48
N ASN A 491 -0.50 -18.99 2.53
CA ASN A 491 -0.87 -19.62 3.80
C ASN A 491 0.03 -20.82 4.06
N TYR A 492 0.71 -20.86 5.22
CA TYR A 492 1.26 -22.12 5.69
C TYR A 492 0.12 -23.11 5.84
N SER A 493 0.24 -24.26 5.19
CA SER A 493 -0.75 -25.33 5.16
C SER A 493 -0.02 -26.63 4.85
N PRO A 494 -0.02 -27.62 5.77
CA PRO A 494 0.61 -28.92 5.52
C PRO A 494 0.09 -29.58 4.24
N LYS A 495 0.97 -30.30 3.54
CA LYS A 495 0.65 -30.98 2.28
C LYS A 495 -0.46 -32.03 2.43
N GLU A 496 -0.52 -32.67 3.59
CA GLU A 496 -1.52 -33.69 3.94
C GLU A 496 -2.91 -33.12 4.24
N GLU A 497 -3.05 -31.80 4.41
CA GLU A 497 -4.36 -31.20 4.64
C GLU A 497 -5.25 -31.37 3.40
N PRO A 498 -6.50 -31.84 3.57
CA PRO A 498 -7.45 -31.91 2.47
C PRO A 498 -7.67 -30.55 1.82
N PHE A 499 -7.95 -30.55 0.51
CA PHE A 499 -8.29 -29.34 -0.23
C PHE A 499 -9.39 -28.53 0.51
N PRO A 500 -9.27 -27.20 0.63
CA PRO A 500 -8.24 -26.32 0.05
C PRO A 500 -7.07 -26.01 1.00
N GLY A 501 -6.83 -26.83 2.02
CA GLY A 501 -5.86 -26.53 3.07
C GLY A 501 -6.28 -25.37 3.97
N TRP A 502 -5.31 -24.77 4.65
CA TRP A 502 -5.55 -23.68 5.59
C TRP A 502 -5.66 -22.33 4.87
N ILE A 503 -6.72 -21.59 5.15
CA ILE A 503 -6.95 -20.27 4.57
C ILE A 503 -7.32 -19.29 5.69
N ARG A 504 -6.43 -18.32 5.90
CA ARG A 504 -6.64 -17.18 6.80
C ARG A 504 -7.23 -15.99 6.06
N TYR A 505 -6.62 -15.62 4.94
CA TYR A 505 -7.06 -14.60 4.00
C TYR A 505 -6.83 -15.06 2.57
N GLY A 506 -7.56 -14.45 1.62
CA GLY A 506 -7.22 -14.54 0.22
C GLY A 506 -6.37 -13.36 -0.26
N ALA A 507 -6.00 -13.30 -1.54
CA ALA A 507 -6.37 -14.27 -2.58
C ALA A 507 -5.76 -15.68 -2.36
N TYR A 508 -6.31 -16.72 -3.01
CA TYR A 508 -5.85 -18.10 -2.83
C TYR A 508 -4.51 -18.38 -3.55
N PHE A 509 -3.43 -17.76 -3.08
CA PHE A 509 -2.07 -18.04 -3.50
C PHE A 509 -1.62 -19.37 -2.89
N SER A 510 -1.80 -20.45 -3.66
CA SER A 510 -1.55 -21.82 -3.26
C SER A 510 -1.17 -22.65 -4.48
N GLU A 511 -0.32 -23.66 -4.30
CA GLU A 511 0.01 -24.67 -5.32
C GLU A 511 -1.21 -25.45 -5.82
N GLN A 512 -2.27 -25.48 -5.01
CA GLN A 512 -3.53 -26.12 -5.36
C GLN A 512 -4.41 -25.22 -6.24
N ASN A 513 -4.00 -23.97 -6.49
CA ASN A 513 -4.70 -23.09 -7.43
C ASN A 513 -4.34 -23.46 -8.87
N THR A 514 -5.34 -23.54 -9.73
CA THR A 514 -5.22 -24.00 -11.13
C THR A 514 -4.21 -23.19 -11.93
N TRP A 515 -4.20 -21.87 -11.76
CA TRP A 515 -3.27 -20.99 -12.46
C TRP A 515 -1.90 -20.86 -11.77
N TRP A 516 -1.63 -21.53 -10.65
CA TRP A 516 -0.33 -21.45 -9.93
C TRP A 516 0.85 -21.75 -10.85
N LYS A 517 0.73 -22.79 -11.68
CA LYS A 517 1.74 -23.16 -12.69
C LYS A 517 2.00 -22.10 -13.77
N HIS A 518 1.15 -21.09 -13.85
CA HIS A 518 1.28 -19.96 -14.76
C HIS A 518 1.66 -18.65 -14.04
N LEU A 519 1.66 -18.64 -12.71
CA LEU A 519 1.91 -17.44 -11.90
C LEU A 519 3.29 -16.82 -12.18
N TYR A 520 4.27 -17.63 -12.59
CA TYR A 520 5.62 -17.16 -12.93
C TYR A 520 5.61 -16.08 -14.02
N ASN A 521 4.62 -16.08 -14.93
CA ASN A 521 4.52 -15.04 -15.98
C ASN A 521 4.26 -13.66 -15.37
N TRP A 522 3.41 -13.58 -14.34
CA TRP A 522 3.20 -12.34 -13.59
C TRP A 522 4.39 -12.03 -12.67
N VAL A 523 4.98 -13.03 -12.00
CA VAL A 523 6.11 -12.82 -11.09
C VAL A 523 7.29 -12.19 -11.82
N ASP A 524 7.65 -12.70 -12.99
CA ASP A 524 8.73 -12.14 -13.78
C ASP A 524 8.35 -10.75 -14.33
N TYR A 525 7.12 -10.57 -14.85
CA TYR A 525 6.61 -9.26 -15.26
C TYR A 525 6.76 -8.20 -14.17
N ASN A 526 6.26 -8.49 -12.96
CA ASN A 526 6.33 -7.60 -11.81
C ASN A 526 7.79 -7.34 -11.41
N ALA A 527 8.63 -8.39 -11.40
CA ALA A 527 10.03 -8.27 -11.00
C ALA A 527 10.85 -7.38 -11.95
N ARG A 528 10.59 -7.44 -13.26
CA ARG A 528 11.28 -6.61 -14.25
C ARG A 528 10.92 -5.14 -14.10
N LEU A 529 9.64 -4.82 -13.92
CA LEU A 529 9.19 -3.44 -13.66
C LEU A 529 9.72 -2.92 -12.32
N SER A 530 9.65 -3.73 -11.27
CA SER A 530 10.22 -3.40 -9.96
C SER A 530 11.72 -3.14 -10.05
N ALA A 531 12.49 -3.95 -10.79
CA ALA A 531 13.91 -3.74 -10.99
C ALA A 531 14.22 -2.40 -11.66
N VAL A 532 13.40 -1.98 -12.63
CA VAL A 532 13.52 -0.66 -13.27
C VAL A 532 13.23 0.45 -12.27
N PHE A 533 12.05 0.44 -11.64
CA PHE A 533 11.61 1.52 -10.75
C PHE A 533 12.34 1.60 -9.40
N GLN A 534 13.05 0.55 -9.00
CA GLN A 534 13.99 0.59 -7.86
C GLN A 534 15.36 1.16 -8.24
N ASN A 535 15.64 1.35 -9.53
CA ASN A 535 16.93 1.83 -10.03
C ASN A 535 16.78 3.07 -10.94
N SER A 536 15.65 3.78 -10.84
CA SER A 536 15.39 5.07 -11.48
C SER A 536 14.82 6.06 -10.46
N GLN A 537 14.79 7.34 -10.83
CA GLN A 537 14.29 8.44 -10.02
C GLN A 537 12.92 8.87 -10.55
N ALA A 538 11.93 8.99 -9.68
CA ALA A 538 10.63 9.55 -10.04
C ALA A 538 10.76 11.04 -10.39
N ASP A 539 10.05 11.48 -11.43
CA ASP A 539 9.93 12.88 -11.83
C ASP A 539 8.46 13.32 -11.74
N LYS A 540 8.20 14.33 -10.90
CA LYS A 540 6.85 14.76 -10.56
C LYS A 540 6.82 16.27 -10.41
N SER A 541 6.32 16.98 -11.42
CA SER A 541 6.36 18.44 -11.45
C SER A 541 5.32 19.13 -10.54
N ILE A 542 4.33 18.42 -10.01
CA ILE A 542 3.20 19.04 -9.28
C ILE A 542 3.17 18.59 -7.81
N ALA A 543 3.28 19.54 -6.88
CA ALA A 543 3.05 19.32 -5.46
C ALA A 543 1.62 19.71 -5.06
N ILE A 544 0.93 18.83 -4.36
CA ILE A 544 -0.43 19.07 -3.85
C ILE A 544 -0.41 19.08 -2.32
N LEU A 545 -0.85 20.20 -1.74
CA LEU A 545 -1.06 20.34 -0.31
C LEU A 545 -2.56 20.30 -0.02
N GLY A 546 -2.97 19.36 0.84
CA GLY A 546 -4.36 19.19 1.29
C GLY A 546 -4.67 19.83 2.65
N PRO A 547 -5.95 19.87 3.07
CA PRO A 547 -6.39 20.53 4.31
C PRO A 547 -6.23 19.64 5.55
N THR A 548 -5.24 18.75 5.58
CA THR A 548 -5.05 17.77 6.67
C THR A 548 -4.96 18.45 8.04
N ALA A 549 -4.25 19.57 8.15
CA ALA A 549 -4.13 20.32 9.40
C ALA A 549 -5.46 20.92 9.87
N ASP A 550 -6.26 21.46 8.94
CA ASP A 550 -7.63 21.92 9.25
C ASP A 550 -8.52 20.77 9.73
N LEU A 551 -8.45 19.61 9.06
CA LEU A 551 -9.22 18.42 9.44
C LEU A 551 -8.87 17.90 10.83
N TRP A 552 -7.61 18.00 11.28
CA TRP A 552 -7.24 17.60 12.64
C TRP A 552 -7.90 18.45 13.73
N GLY A 553 -8.15 19.74 13.46
CA GLY A 553 -8.94 20.59 14.35
C GLY A 553 -10.45 20.38 14.22
N ASP A 554 -10.95 20.21 12.99
CA ASP A 554 -12.38 20.14 12.68
C ASP A 554 -13.00 18.75 12.92
N LYS A 555 -12.22 17.68 12.71
CA LYS A 555 -12.66 16.28 12.68
C LYS A 555 -11.68 15.32 13.38
N GLY A 556 -10.57 15.81 13.95
CA GLY A 556 -9.60 14.96 14.63
C GLY A 556 -8.83 14.04 13.69
N LEU A 557 -8.34 12.93 14.22
CA LEU A 557 -7.49 11.97 13.49
C LEU A 557 -8.27 10.90 12.72
N ALA A 558 -9.60 11.01 12.63
CA ALA A 558 -10.41 9.99 11.98
C ALA A 558 -9.96 9.76 10.52
N ARG A 559 -9.86 8.48 10.14
CA ARG A 559 -9.39 8.09 8.81
C ARG A 559 -10.27 8.60 7.67
N ALA A 560 -11.59 8.61 7.84
CA ALA A 560 -12.55 8.88 6.77
C ALA A 560 -12.64 10.35 6.30
N PRO A 561 -12.51 11.36 7.17
CA PRO A 561 -12.46 12.76 6.73
C PRO A 561 -11.20 13.11 5.93
N PHE A 562 -10.01 12.68 6.36
CA PHE A 562 -8.88 12.52 5.42
C PHE A 562 -9.33 11.56 4.31
N HIS A 563 -8.80 11.47 3.12
CA HIS A 563 -9.33 10.67 2.00
C HIS A 563 -10.78 10.92 1.49
N LEU A 564 -11.71 11.57 2.20
CA LEU A 564 -13.04 11.93 1.67
C LEU A 564 -13.38 13.43 1.67
N GLU A 565 -12.64 14.27 2.41
CA GLU A 565 -12.93 15.69 2.55
C GLU A 565 -11.71 16.56 2.16
N PRO A 566 -11.74 17.28 1.03
CA PRO A 566 -12.79 17.27 0.00
C PRO A 566 -12.68 16.05 -0.92
N LYS A 567 -13.83 15.57 -1.43
CA LYS A 567 -13.92 14.32 -2.21
C LYS A 567 -13.04 14.30 -3.47
N TYR A 568 -12.81 15.46 -4.09
CA TYR A 568 -12.03 15.56 -5.33
C TYR A 568 -10.53 15.32 -5.09
N LEU A 569 -10.01 15.71 -3.93
CA LEU A 569 -8.58 15.83 -3.67
C LEU A 569 -7.85 14.51 -3.90
N TYR A 570 -8.42 13.43 -3.40
CA TYR A 570 -7.79 12.12 -3.37
C TYR A 570 -7.88 11.36 -4.70
N LYS A 571 -8.76 11.82 -5.59
CA LYS A 571 -8.87 11.32 -6.96
C LYS A 571 -8.13 12.19 -7.96
N MET A 572 -7.63 13.36 -7.56
CA MET A 572 -7.05 14.34 -8.47
C MET A 572 -5.79 13.83 -9.20
N TRP A 573 -5.04 12.92 -8.60
CA TRP A 573 -3.90 12.28 -9.25
C TRP A 573 -4.29 11.45 -10.49
N GLU A 574 -5.52 10.89 -10.54
CA GLU A 574 -5.98 10.07 -11.66
C GLU A 574 -6.00 10.86 -12.98
N PRO A 575 -6.75 11.98 -13.11
CA PRO A 575 -6.73 12.78 -14.33
C PRO A 575 -5.38 13.48 -14.56
N ILE A 576 -4.61 13.81 -13.52
CA ILE A 576 -3.26 14.38 -13.70
C ILE A 576 -2.40 13.38 -14.49
N SER A 577 -2.36 12.12 -14.07
CA SER A 577 -1.67 11.04 -14.79
C SER A 577 -2.24 10.84 -16.20
N GLN A 578 -3.56 10.73 -16.35
CA GLN A 578 -4.22 10.51 -17.65
C GLN A 578 -3.97 11.63 -18.66
N LEU A 579 -3.70 12.85 -18.20
CA LEU A 579 -3.44 14.03 -19.03
C LEU A 579 -1.95 14.24 -19.35
N GLY A 580 -1.06 13.32 -18.93
CA GLY A 580 0.37 13.39 -19.23
C GLY A 580 1.22 14.12 -18.20
N TYR A 581 0.72 14.28 -16.97
CA TYR A 581 1.43 14.94 -15.86
C TYR A 581 1.60 13.99 -14.68
N SER A 582 2.50 14.31 -13.76
CA SER A 582 2.67 13.56 -12.51
C SER A 582 2.63 14.49 -11.30
N CYS A 583 2.06 13.99 -10.20
CA CYS A 583 1.94 14.75 -8.96
C CYS A 583 2.35 13.95 -7.73
N GLU A 584 2.69 14.70 -6.68
CA GLU A 584 2.94 14.19 -5.34
C GLU A 584 2.08 14.94 -4.31
N TYR A 585 1.59 14.23 -3.29
CA TYR A 585 0.94 14.86 -2.14
C TYR A 585 2.00 15.14 -1.07
N ILE A 586 2.12 16.40 -0.68
CA ILE A 586 3.06 16.84 0.35
C ILE A 586 2.32 17.41 1.56
N ASN A 587 3.03 17.66 2.66
CA ASN A 587 2.51 18.35 3.84
C ASN A 587 3.22 19.71 4.04
N GLN A 588 2.76 20.49 5.02
CA GLN A 588 3.32 21.82 5.31
C GLN A 588 4.78 21.75 5.77
N LYS A 589 5.18 20.65 6.43
CA LYS A 589 6.55 20.43 6.88
C LYS A 589 7.50 20.32 5.70
N VAL A 590 7.19 19.47 4.72
CA VAL A 590 7.97 19.32 3.48
C VAL A 590 8.13 20.66 2.77
N LEU A 591 7.06 21.44 2.63
CA LEU A 591 7.14 22.77 1.99
C LEU A 591 8.02 23.75 2.77
N THR A 592 7.97 23.72 4.11
CA THR A 592 8.74 24.62 4.98
C THR A 592 10.23 24.27 5.02
N GLU A 593 10.55 22.97 4.95
CA GLU A 593 11.93 22.45 4.97
C GLU A 593 12.55 22.36 3.55
N ALA A 594 11.77 22.63 2.50
CA ALA A 594 12.25 22.58 1.13
C ALA A 594 13.24 23.72 0.80
N THR A 595 14.14 23.43 -0.14
CA THR A 595 14.88 24.46 -0.85
C THR A 595 13.97 25.05 -1.92
N ILE A 596 13.94 26.38 -2.02
CA ILE A 596 13.06 27.10 -2.94
C ILE A 596 13.89 28.14 -3.68
N GLU A 597 14.01 27.99 -4.98
CA GLU A 597 14.76 28.86 -5.88
C GLU A 597 14.30 28.67 -7.32
N ASN A 598 14.46 29.69 -8.16
CA ASN A 598 14.16 29.65 -9.60
C ASN A 598 12.75 29.12 -9.96
N GLY A 599 11.76 29.35 -9.10
CA GLY A 599 10.38 28.90 -9.33
C GLY A 599 10.17 27.40 -9.13
N GLU A 600 11.07 26.75 -8.38
CA GLU A 600 10.98 25.33 -8.03
C GLU A 600 11.02 25.13 -6.50
N ILE A 601 10.34 24.07 -6.04
CA ILE A 601 10.37 23.57 -4.66
C ILE A 601 11.12 22.23 -4.68
N SER A 602 12.26 22.15 -4.03
CA SER A 602 13.08 20.94 -3.98
C SER A 602 13.19 20.37 -2.57
N PHE A 603 12.94 19.08 -2.42
CA PHE A 603 13.08 18.34 -1.17
C PHE A 603 13.65 16.95 -1.46
N GLY A 604 14.80 16.62 -0.86
CA GLY A 604 15.54 15.42 -1.25
C GLY A 604 15.90 15.47 -2.74
N ASN A 605 15.55 14.42 -3.49
CA ASN A 605 15.75 14.35 -4.95
C ASN A 605 14.51 14.79 -5.76
N MET A 606 13.45 15.25 -5.10
CA MET A 606 12.22 15.68 -5.76
C MET A 606 12.27 17.18 -6.03
N SER A 607 11.78 17.60 -7.20
CA SER A 607 11.57 19.01 -7.55
C SER A 607 10.16 19.23 -8.10
N TYR A 608 9.51 20.31 -7.68
CA TYR A 608 8.14 20.65 -8.06
C TYR A 608 8.09 22.07 -8.65
N LYS A 609 7.43 22.21 -9.81
CA LYS A 609 7.26 23.46 -10.57
C LYS A 609 5.91 24.13 -10.35
N LEU A 610 4.93 23.39 -9.79
CA LEU A 610 3.59 23.88 -9.49
C LEU A 610 3.18 23.47 -8.07
N LEU A 611 2.67 24.43 -7.29
CA LEU A 611 2.07 24.17 -5.99
C LEU A 611 0.54 24.31 -6.06
N ILE A 612 -0.19 23.27 -5.66
CA ILE A 612 -1.65 23.28 -5.55
C ILE A 612 -2.05 23.31 -4.07
N LEU A 613 -2.76 24.37 -3.66
CA LEU A 613 -3.39 24.50 -2.35
C LEU A 613 -4.86 24.07 -2.44
N ALA A 614 -5.17 22.86 -1.98
CA ALA A 614 -6.49 22.26 -2.12
C ALA A 614 -7.41 22.56 -0.91
N SER A 615 -8.22 23.62 -1.02
CA SER A 615 -9.26 23.98 -0.04
C SER A 615 -8.73 24.22 1.39
N LEU A 616 -7.52 24.78 1.53
CA LEU A 616 -6.93 25.13 2.83
C LEU A 616 -7.53 26.41 3.42
N LYS A 617 -7.82 26.41 4.72
CA LYS A 617 -8.23 27.61 5.48
C LYS A 617 -7.07 28.12 6.34
N SER A 618 -6.29 27.19 6.90
CA SER A 618 -5.26 27.48 7.89
C SER A 618 -3.89 26.92 7.50
N ILE A 619 -2.83 27.69 7.71
CA ILE A 619 -1.43 27.29 7.50
C ILE A 619 -0.54 27.86 8.60
N HIS A 620 0.62 27.26 8.83
CA HIS A 620 1.64 27.90 9.68
C HIS A 620 2.17 29.20 9.02
N PRO A 621 2.54 30.22 9.80
CA PRO A 621 3.19 31.42 9.26
C PRO A 621 4.43 31.10 8.42
N GLU A 622 5.19 30.08 8.81
CA GLU A 622 6.39 29.61 8.10
C GLU A 622 6.04 29.00 6.74
N THR A 623 4.91 28.28 6.65
CA THR A 623 4.35 27.81 5.38
C THR A 623 3.96 28.99 4.47
N ALA A 624 3.35 30.04 5.04
CA ALA A 624 2.98 31.24 4.27
C ALA A 624 4.22 31.93 3.69
N LEU A 625 5.30 32.03 4.47
CA LEU A 625 6.59 32.55 4.00
C LEU A 625 7.20 31.68 2.89
N SER A 626 7.08 30.37 2.99
CA SER A 626 7.58 29.45 1.96
C SER A 626 6.80 29.61 0.64
N ILE A 627 5.49 29.81 0.72
CA ILE A 627 4.65 30.14 -0.45
C ILE A 627 5.09 31.49 -1.06
N GLN A 628 5.33 32.50 -0.24
CA GLN A 628 5.85 33.79 -0.69
C GLN A 628 7.19 33.62 -1.42
N LYS A 629 8.14 32.93 -0.80
CA LYS A 629 9.47 32.67 -1.39
C LYS A 629 9.36 31.95 -2.73
N PHE A 630 8.45 30.98 -2.85
CA PHE A 630 8.21 30.26 -4.09
C PHE A 630 7.71 31.20 -5.19
N VAL A 631 6.70 32.02 -4.89
CA VAL A 631 6.16 33.00 -5.82
C VAL A 631 7.20 34.06 -6.20
N ASP A 632 7.97 34.57 -5.24
CA ASP A 632 9.02 35.56 -5.47
C ASP A 632 10.13 35.02 -6.37
N SER A 633 10.41 33.72 -6.30
CA SER A 633 11.37 33.02 -7.17
C SER A 633 10.86 32.72 -8.58
N GLY A 634 9.57 33.00 -8.88
CA GLY A 634 8.95 32.76 -10.18
C GLY A 634 7.94 31.60 -10.23
N GLY A 635 7.70 30.94 -9.10
CA GLY A 635 6.78 29.81 -9.00
C GLY A 635 5.31 30.23 -9.12
N LYS A 636 4.45 29.28 -9.52
CA LYS A 636 3.00 29.48 -9.64
C LYS A 636 2.23 28.64 -8.62
N VAL A 637 1.19 29.22 -8.05
CA VAL A 637 0.34 28.57 -7.04
C VAL A 637 -1.09 28.52 -7.55
N VAL A 638 -1.68 27.33 -7.60
CA VAL A 638 -3.11 27.14 -7.80
C VAL A 638 -3.79 27.05 -6.45
N VAL A 639 -4.83 27.85 -6.24
CA VAL A 639 -5.61 27.88 -5.01
C VAL A 639 -7.03 27.44 -5.31
N ILE A 640 -7.43 26.33 -4.69
CA ILE A 640 -8.78 25.78 -4.86
C ILE A 640 -9.67 26.29 -3.71
N ASP A 641 -10.81 26.86 -4.09
CA ASP A 641 -11.86 27.46 -3.25
C ASP A 641 -11.51 28.78 -2.55
N LYS A 642 -10.53 28.74 -1.64
CA LYS A 642 -10.19 29.87 -0.76
C LYS A 642 -8.69 29.91 -0.47
N LEU A 643 -8.17 31.14 -0.37
CA LEU A 643 -6.85 31.40 0.18
C LEU A 643 -6.83 31.19 1.69
N PRO A 644 -5.75 30.64 2.25
CA PRO A 644 -5.60 30.53 3.70
C PRO A 644 -5.44 31.91 4.33
N LYS A 645 -6.09 32.13 5.47
CA LYS A 645 -6.07 33.40 6.21
C LYS A 645 -5.90 33.23 7.72
N GLN A 646 -5.68 31.98 8.15
CA GLN A 646 -5.65 31.59 9.55
C GLN A 646 -4.37 30.83 9.84
N SER A 647 -3.89 30.95 11.07
CA SER A 647 -2.89 30.09 11.68
C SER A 647 -3.54 28.84 12.29
N LEU A 648 -2.75 27.90 12.80
CA LEU A 648 -3.24 26.61 13.29
C LEU A 648 -3.23 26.47 14.83
N HIS A 649 -2.22 27.02 15.50
CA HIS A 649 -2.00 26.87 16.94
C HIS A 649 -2.91 27.77 17.78
N PHE A 650 -3.20 27.35 19.02
CA PHE A 650 -4.03 28.15 19.93
C PHE A 650 -3.26 29.35 20.49
N LYS A 651 -1.99 29.17 20.86
CA LYS A 651 -1.20 30.26 21.43
C LYS A 651 -0.90 31.32 20.38
N ASP A 652 -1.10 32.59 20.75
CA ASP A 652 -0.85 33.78 19.92
C ASP A 652 -1.59 33.76 18.56
N PHE A 653 -2.73 33.09 18.49
CA PHE A 653 -3.44 32.85 17.22
C PHE A 653 -3.85 34.16 16.52
N ASP A 654 -4.30 35.18 17.24
CA ASP A 654 -4.68 36.47 16.63
C ASP A 654 -3.50 37.13 15.90
N LYS A 655 -2.33 37.14 16.53
CA LYS A 655 -1.09 37.67 15.94
C LYS A 655 -0.68 36.85 14.72
N ASN A 656 -0.75 35.52 14.82
CA ASN A 656 -0.36 34.62 13.74
C ASN A 656 -1.35 34.63 12.57
N ASP A 657 -2.65 34.80 12.84
CA ASP A 657 -3.69 34.99 11.83
C ASP A 657 -3.42 36.28 11.02
N SER A 658 -3.11 37.38 11.71
CA SER A 658 -2.68 38.63 11.06
C SER A 658 -1.44 38.41 10.19
N ARG A 659 -0.42 37.72 10.70
CA ARG A 659 0.82 37.44 9.93
C ARG A 659 0.55 36.61 8.67
N VAL A 660 -0.26 35.54 8.76
CA VAL A 660 -0.63 34.74 7.59
C VAL A 660 -1.39 35.60 6.57
N LYS A 661 -2.37 36.39 7.05
CA LYS A 661 -3.16 37.26 6.20
C LYS A 661 -2.30 38.29 5.48
N GLU A 662 -1.42 38.99 6.19
CA GLU A 662 -0.51 40.00 5.63
C GLU A 662 0.39 39.43 4.53
N ILE A 663 0.99 38.24 4.77
CA ILE A 663 1.84 37.59 3.77
C ILE A 663 1.05 37.25 2.51
N ILE A 664 -0.12 36.63 2.66
CA ILE A 664 -0.95 36.21 1.52
C ILE A 664 -1.49 37.42 0.75
N GLU A 665 -1.92 38.48 1.45
CA GLU A 665 -2.38 39.73 0.82
C GLU A 665 -1.25 40.45 0.08
N LYS A 666 -0.03 40.43 0.63
CA LYS A 666 1.17 40.95 -0.05
C LYS A 666 1.45 40.21 -1.35
N ILE A 667 1.41 38.87 -1.35
CA ILE A 667 1.60 38.07 -2.57
C ILE A 667 0.59 38.47 -3.65
N LEU A 668 -0.69 38.65 -3.28
CA LEU A 668 -1.74 39.04 -4.23
C LEU A 668 -1.55 40.45 -4.78
N ALA A 669 -1.05 41.38 -3.95
CA ALA A 669 -0.80 42.75 -4.36
C ALA A 669 0.41 42.86 -5.30
N GLU A 670 1.50 42.15 -5.00
CA GLU A 670 2.77 42.28 -5.70
C GLU A 670 2.92 41.30 -6.89
N LYS A 671 2.31 40.12 -6.80
CA LYS A 671 2.47 39.01 -7.76
C LYS A 671 1.13 38.34 -8.12
N PRO A 672 0.08 39.10 -8.52
CA PRO A 672 -1.25 38.53 -8.77
C PRO A 672 -1.27 37.43 -9.85
N ASN A 673 -0.42 37.54 -10.87
CA ASN A 673 -0.35 36.58 -11.97
C ASN A 673 0.25 35.22 -11.57
N SER A 674 0.95 35.14 -10.43
CA SER A 674 1.47 33.88 -9.89
C SER A 674 0.42 33.09 -9.13
N ILE A 675 -0.75 33.66 -8.83
CA ILE A 675 -1.83 33.02 -8.09
C ILE A 675 -3.03 32.75 -9.00
N ILE A 676 -3.34 31.46 -9.18
CA ILE A 676 -4.47 31.02 -10.00
C ILE A 676 -5.58 30.53 -9.06
N GLN A 677 -6.65 31.30 -8.94
CA GLN A 677 -7.78 30.92 -8.10
C GLN A 677 -8.85 30.20 -8.92
N ILE A 678 -9.28 29.03 -8.43
CA ILE A 678 -10.34 28.23 -9.06
C ILE A 678 -11.25 27.64 -7.99
N LYS A 679 -12.51 27.36 -8.33
CA LYS A 679 -13.42 26.60 -7.45
C LYS A 679 -13.21 25.11 -7.63
N GLN A 680 -13.45 24.32 -6.57
CA GLN A 680 -13.51 22.87 -6.67
C GLN A 680 -14.49 22.40 -7.78
N PRO A 681 -14.33 21.20 -8.35
CA PRO A 681 -15.28 20.68 -9.33
C PRO A 681 -16.66 20.49 -8.70
N ASN A 682 -17.73 20.76 -9.47
CA ASN A 682 -19.11 20.61 -8.99
C ASN A 682 -19.48 19.14 -8.72
N SER A 683 -18.80 18.19 -9.36
CA SER A 683 -18.96 16.75 -9.13
C SER A 683 -17.72 15.97 -9.55
N LEU A 684 -17.57 14.74 -9.05
CA LEU A 684 -16.48 13.84 -9.48
C LEU A 684 -16.56 13.47 -10.97
N ALA A 685 -17.75 13.52 -11.58
CA ALA A 685 -17.90 13.27 -13.02
C ALA A 685 -17.18 14.34 -13.87
N GLN A 686 -17.11 15.58 -13.37
CA GLN A 686 -16.41 16.70 -14.02
C GLN A 686 -14.92 16.76 -13.68
N LEU A 687 -14.42 15.92 -12.77
CA LEU A 687 -13.05 16.01 -12.25
C LEU A 687 -12.00 15.99 -13.36
N TYR A 688 -12.19 15.16 -14.39
CA TYR A 688 -11.27 15.06 -15.52
C TYR A 688 -11.14 16.39 -16.30
N THR A 689 -12.25 16.89 -16.85
CA THR A 689 -12.27 18.15 -17.63
C THR A 689 -11.92 19.36 -16.76
N TRP A 690 -12.29 19.35 -15.48
CA TRP A 690 -11.90 20.37 -14.53
C TRP A 690 -10.38 20.40 -14.32
N THR A 691 -9.75 19.23 -14.16
CA THR A 691 -8.30 19.10 -13.99
C THR A 691 -7.57 19.54 -15.27
N GLU A 692 -8.06 19.16 -16.44
CA GLU A 692 -7.51 19.61 -17.72
C GLU A 692 -7.48 21.16 -17.82
N ASN A 693 -8.58 21.81 -17.46
CA ASN A 693 -8.66 23.28 -17.45
C ASN A 693 -7.73 23.91 -16.41
N LEU A 694 -7.59 23.29 -15.24
CA LEU A 694 -6.65 23.73 -14.20
C LEU A 694 -5.21 23.68 -14.72
N LEU A 695 -4.80 22.57 -15.33
CA LEU A 695 -3.44 22.37 -15.83
C LEU A 695 -3.13 23.35 -16.97
N LYS A 696 -4.05 23.52 -17.94
CA LYS A 696 -3.91 24.53 -19.01
C LYS A 696 -3.72 25.95 -18.46
N LYS A 697 -4.49 26.35 -17.44
CA LYS A 697 -4.35 27.66 -16.80
C LYS A 697 -3.06 27.82 -16.01
N SER A 698 -2.53 26.74 -15.45
CA SER A 698 -1.26 26.76 -14.71
C SER A 698 -0.05 26.98 -15.61
N GLU A 699 -0.15 26.61 -16.89
CA GLU A 699 0.97 26.59 -17.84
C GLU A 699 2.16 25.75 -17.35
N VAL A 700 1.92 24.82 -16.40
CA VAL A 700 2.92 23.80 -16.06
C VAL A 700 3.11 22.90 -17.28
N THR A 701 4.35 22.55 -17.58
CA THR A 701 4.66 21.67 -18.72
C THR A 701 4.32 20.22 -18.36
N PRO A 702 3.68 19.44 -19.26
CA PRO A 702 3.46 18.01 -19.04
C PRO A 702 4.77 17.21 -19.10
N ASP A 703 4.79 16.05 -18.45
CA ASP A 703 5.88 15.07 -18.57
C ASP A 703 5.89 14.47 -19.98
N VAL A 704 4.69 14.32 -20.57
CA VAL A 704 4.45 13.89 -21.95
C VAL A 704 3.19 14.56 -22.49
N ILE A 705 3.26 15.14 -23.69
CA ILE A 705 2.07 15.68 -24.36
C ILE A 705 1.33 14.51 -25.02
N ILE A 706 0.08 14.26 -24.62
CA ILE A 706 -0.76 13.21 -25.20
C ILE A 706 -1.87 13.87 -26.03
N ASP A 707 -1.94 13.54 -27.31
CA ASP A 707 -3.05 13.93 -28.18
C ASP A 707 -4.29 13.09 -27.84
N ASN A 708 -5.43 13.74 -27.62
CA ASN A 708 -6.71 13.09 -27.26
C ASN A 708 -6.58 12.15 -26.03
N PRO A 709 -6.14 12.67 -24.87
CA PRO A 709 -5.95 11.86 -23.68
C PRO A 709 -7.27 11.20 -23.25
N THR A 710 -7.18 10.01 -22.66
CA THR A 710 -8.34 9.19 -22.29
C THR A 710 -8.26 8.72 -20.85
N LYS A 711 -9.43 8.52 -20.22
CA LYS A 711 -9.54 7.97 -18.84
C LYS A 711 -9.05 6.53 -18.70
N LYS A 712 -8.73 5.87 -19.82
CA LYS A 712 -8.27 4.48 -19.86
C LYS A 712 -6.76 4.34 -19.69
N VAL A 713 -5.99 5.39 -20.00
CA VAL A 713 -4.53 5.32 -20.04
C VAL A 713 -3.97 6.14 -18.89
N TYR A 714 -3.15 5.50 -18.07
CA TYR A 714 -2.37 6.17 -17.05
C TYR A 714 -0.89 6.13 -17.44
N GLN A 715 -0.14 7.13 -16.99
CA GLN A 715 1.30 7.21 -17.22
C GLN A 715 2.04 7.63 -15.95
N ILE A 716 3.31 7.22 -15.86
CA ILE A 716 4.30 7.81 -14.97
C ILE A 716 5.62 8.03 -15.71
N HIS A 717 6.38 9.03 -15.25
CA HIS A 717 7.71 9.36 -15.74
C HIS A 717 8.77 9.10 -14.65
N GLN A 718 9.84 8.42 -15.04
CA GLN A 718 11.06 8.27 -14.25
C GLN A 718 12.29 8.51 -15.12
N TYR A 719 13.43 8.79 -14.51
CA TYR A 719 14.68 8.97 -15.25
C TYR A 719 15.87 8.32 -14.54
N THR A 720 16.93 8.15 -15.30
CA THR A 720 18.29 7.91 -14.81
C THR A 720 19.20 8.98 -15.40
N LYS A 721 20.50 8.92 -15.12
CA LYS A 721 21.46 9.88 -15.66
C LYS A 721 21.44 9.96 -17.20
N ASP A 722 21.19 8.85 -17.88
CA ASP A 722 21.30 8.73 -19.33
C ASP A 722 20.00 8.29 -20.04
N LYS A 723 18.96 7.91 -19.30
CA LYS A 723 17.69 7.39 -19.86
C LYS A 723 16.47 8.10 -19.28
N ASP A 724 15.46 8.33 -20.12
CA ASP A 724 14.12 8.76 -19.71
C ASP A 724 13.15 7.60 -19.88
N LEU A 725 12.33 7.32 -18.87
CA LEU A 725 11.49 6.13 -18.79
C LEU A 725 10.03 6.53 -18.59
N TYR A 726 9.18 6.06 -19.48
CA TYR A 726 7.74 6.26 -19.41
C TYR A 726 7.04 4.92 -19.33
N PHE A 727 6.18 4.75 -18.33
CA PHE A 727 5.34 3.57 -18.20
C PHE A 727 3.89 3.94 -18.42
N PHE A 728 3.29 3.39 -19.48
CA PHE A 728 1.88 3.52 -19.78
C PHE A 728 1.14 2.23 -19.45
N THR A 729 -0.10 2.33 -18.97
CA THR A 729 -1.00 1.18 -18.86
C THR A 729 -2.40 1.53 -19.33
N ASN A 730 -2.98 0.68 -20.17
CA ASN A 730 -4.39 0.72 -20.51
C ASN A 730 -5.18 -0.11 -19.51
N VAL A 731 -5.86 0.54 -18.56
CA VAL A 731 -6.63 -0.17 -17.53
C VAL A 731 -7.94 -0.74 -18.04
N HIS A 732 -8.31 -0.52 -19.32
CA HIS A 732 -9.58 -1.01 -19.87
C HIS A 732 -9.46 -2.46 -20.36
N ARG A 733 -10.44 -3.30 -20.00
CA ARG A 733 -10.44 -4.75 -20.29
C ARG A 733 -10.86 -5.16 -21.68
N PHE A 734 -11.64 -4.32 -22.35
CA PHE A 734 -12.31 -4.69 -23.60
C PHE A 734 -12.00 -3.78 -24.79
N THR A 735 -11.24 -2.71 -24.60
CA THR A 735 -11.01 -1.74 -25.68
C THR A 735 -9.59 -1.22 -25.66
N SER A 736 -9.03 -1.08 -26.85
CA SER A 736 -7.72 -0.45 -27.04
C SER A 736 -7.79 1.06 -26.83
N ALA A 737 -6.62 1.65 -26.59
CA ALA A 737 -6.41 3.09 -26.60
C ALA A 737 -5.38 3.44 -27.68
N ASN A 738 -5.67 4.45 -28.49
CA ASN A 738 -4.77 4.97 -29.52
C ASN A 738 -4.58 6.46 -29.28
N PHE A 739 -3.33 6.92 -29.26
CA PHE A 739 -3.00 8.32 -29.06
C PHE A 739 -1.63 8.61 -29.66
N ASN A 740 -1.37 9.88 -29.98
CA ASN A 740 -0.02 10.33 -30.27
C ASN A 740 0.57 10.92 -28.98
N ALA A 741 1.87 10.73 -28.79
CA ALA A 741 2.60 11.23 -27.64
C ALA A 741 3.85 11.98 -28.10
N LYS A 742 4.08 13.17 -27.52
CA LYS A 742 5.30 13.95 -27.73
C LYS A 742 6.06 14.09 -26.42
N PHE A 743 7.30 13.65 -26.44
CA PHE A 743 8.16 13.55 -25.26
C PHE A 743 9.18 14.71 -25.25
N PRO A 744 9.42 15.36 -24.09
CA PRO A 744 10.38 16.45 -23.93
C PRO A 744 11.83 15.94 -23.88
N VAL A 745 12.20 15.00 -24.75
CA VAL A 745 13.53 14.38 -24.84
C VAL A 745 14.23 14.79 -26.12
N ASN A 746 15.54 15.04 -26.04
CA ASN A 746 16.37 15.47 -27.17
C ASN A 746 17.49 14.46 -27.44
N HIS A 747 17.77 14.19 -28.72
CA HIS A 747 18.88 13.34 -29.15
C HIS A 747 18.89 11.90 -28.58
N LYS A 748 17.72 11.36 -28.25
CA LYS A 748 17.53 9.98 -27.80
C LYS A 748 16.59 9.21 -28.74
N TYR A 749 16.69 7.88 -28.67
CA TYR A 749 15.92 6.94 -29.48
C TYR A 749 15.00 6.11 -28.60
N PRO A 750 13.75 5.85 -29.03
CA PRO A 750 12.77 5.13 -28.23
C PRO A 750 12.98 3.61 -28.35
N TYR A 751 13.03 2.94 -27.21
CA TYR A 751 13.04 1.48 -27.09
C TYR A 751 11.85 1.03 -26.27
N VAL A 752 11.26 -0.11 -26.63
CA VAL A 752 10.36 -0.86 -25.75
C VAL A 752 11.16 -1.91 -24.99
N TRP A 753 11.05 -1.88 -23.67
CA TRP A 753 11.53 -2.94 -22.81
C TRP A 753 10.33 -3.79 -22.42
N ASN A 754 10.21 -4.98 -22.99
CA ASN A 754 9.02 -5.83 -22.80
C ASN A 754 9.10 -6.55 -21.44
N PRO A 755 8.29 -6.18 -20.44
CA PRO A 755 8.37 -6.77 -19.10
C PRO A 755 7.93 -8.24 -19.06
N GLU A 756 7.20 -8.75 -20.04
CA GLU A 756 6.84 -10.17 -20.10
C GLU A 756 8.02 -11.05 -20.52
N THR A 757 8.83 -10.58 -21.47
CA THR A 757 9.90 -11.38 -22.08
C THR A 757 11.31 -10.99 -21.63
N GLY A 758 11.51 -9.75 -21.16
CA GLY A 758 12.84 -9.19 -20.90
C GLY A 758 13.54 -8.70 -22.17
N GLU A 759 12.86 -8.67 -23.32
CA GLU A 759 13.44 -8.18 -24.58
C GLU A 759 13.46 -6.66 -24.64
N ARG A 760 14.49 -6.11 -25.30
CA ARG A 760 14.59 -4.71 -25.71
C ARG A 760 14.51 -4.63 -27.22
N LYS A 761 13.59 -3.82 -27.74
CA LYS A 761 13.43 -3.59 -29.19
C LYS A 761 13.28 -2.11 -29.49
N PRO A 762 13.85 -1.60 -30.60
CA PRO A 762 13.54 -0.26 -31.07
C PRO A 762 12.03 -0.08 -31.24
N PHE A 763 11.49 1.03 -30.75
CA PHE A 763 10.09 1.38 -30.98
C PHE A 763 9.98 2.18 -32.28
N TYR A 764 8.94 1.90 -33.08
CA TYR A 764 8.74 2.59 -34.35
C TYR A 764 8.47 4.08 -34.17
N TYR A 765 9.19 4.90 -34.93
CA TYR A 765 8.94 6.33 -35.06
C TYR A 765 9.03 6.72 -36.55
N ALA A 766 8.12 7.60 -37.00
CA ALA A 766 8.03 7.93 -38.42
C ALA A 766 9.14 8.89 -38.89
N LYS A 767 9.33 9.99 -38.15
CA LYS A 767 10.32 11.03 -38.49
C LYS A 767 11.08 11.51 -37.26
N ASN A 768 10.37 11.97 -36.25
CA ASN A 768 10.94 12.49 -35.02
C ASN A 768 10.97 11.38 -33.97
N THR A 769 12.12 11.17 -33.31
CA THR A 769 12.30 10.08 -32.33
C THR A 769 11.48 10.26 -31.06
N ASN A 770 11.03 11.49 -30.79
CA ASN A 770 10.26 11.86 -29.61
C ASN A 770 8.76 12.13 -29.91
N GLU A 771 8.28 11.82 -31.12
CA GLU A 771 6.86 11.92 -31.50
C GLU A 771 6.36 10.55 -31.96
N LEU A 772 5.59 9.88 -31.10
CA LEU A 772 5.23 8.48 -31.27
C LEU A 772 3.72 8.31 -31.40
N SER A 773 3.29 7.41 -32.29
CA SER A 773 1.90 6.94 -32.33
C SER A 773 1.83 5.63 -31.53
N ILE A 774 1.07 5.65 -30.44
CA ILE A 774 1.00 4.55 -29.46
C ILE A 774 -0.39 3.92 -29.51
N SER A 775 -0.41 2.59 -29.61
CA SER A 775 -1.61 1.76 -29.49
C SER A 775 -1.40 0.80 -28.32
N LEU A 776 -2.30 0.83 -27.35
CA LEU A 776 -2.32 -0.10 -26.21
C LEU A 776 -3.58 -0.95 -26.31
N LYS A 777 -3.40 -2.26 -26.47
CA LYS A 777 -4.46 -3.27 -26.38
C LYS A 777 -5.10 -3.29 -24.99
N PRO A 778 -6.25 -3.96 -24.82
CA PRO A 778 -6.86 -4.08 -23.51
C PRO A 778 -5.90 -4.71 -22.48
N LEU A 779 -5.76 -4.05 -21.32
CA LEU A 779 -4.81 -4.42 -20.25
C LEU A 779 -3.32 -4.41 -20.62
N GLU A 780 -2.95 -3.87 -21.78
CA GLU A 780 -1.55 -3.78 -22.19
C GLU A 780 -0.83 -2.66 -21.44
N SER A 781 0.45 -2.89 -21.17
CA SER A 781 1.36 -1.91 -20.58
C SER A 781 2.59 -1.75 -21.44
N LEU A 782 3.11 -0.52 -21.51
CA LEU A 782 4.26 -0.15 -22.33
C LEU A 782 5.29 0.53 -21.45
N LEU A 783 6.44 -0.12 -21.27
CA LEU A 783 7.64 0.51 -20.74
C LEU A 783 8.49 1.03 -21.91
N LEU A 784 8.42 2.34 -22.12
CA LEU A 784 9.15 3.06 -23.14
C LEU A 784 10.39 3.71 -22.52
N VAL A 785 11.55 3.42 -23.08
CA VAL A 785 12.84 3.91 -22.59
C VAL A 785 13.54 4.68 -23.71
N PHE A 786 13.86 5.94 -23.46
CA PHE A 786 14.65 6.76 -24.38
C PHE A 786 16.13 6.63 -24.05
N GLU A 787 16.90 6.18 -25.03
CA GLU A 787 18.32 5.86 -24.88
C GLU A 787 19.17 6.64 -25.88
N ASN A 788 20.45 6.86 -25.57
CA ASN A 788 21.36 7.59 -26.46
C ASN A 788 21.80 6.73 -27.67
N GLU A 789 21.72 5.41 -27.55
CA GLU A 789 22.14 4.49 -28.61
C GLU A 789 21.13 4.50 -29.76
N LYS A 790 21.62 4.70 -31.00
CA LYS A 790 20.79 4.63 -32.19
C LYS A 790 20.49 3.17 -32.55
N PRO A 791 19.22 2.81 -32.84
CA PRO A 791 18.87 1.51 -33.37
C PRO A 791 19.65 1.16 -34.64
N ILE A 792 20.21 -0.05 -34.67
CA ILE A 792 20.81 -0.65 -35.88
C ILE A 792 19.71 -1.10 -36.83
N GLU A 793 18.64 -1.69 -36.28
CA GLU A 793 17.48 -2.14 -37.04
C GLU A 793 16.47 -1.01 -37.21
N THR A 794 15.93 -0.85 -38.42
CA THR A 794 14.78 0.02 -38.66
C THR A 794 13.53 -0.68 -38.15
N PRO A 795 12.88 -0.19 -37.08
CA PRO A 795 11.63 -0.79 -36.61
C PRO A 795 10.58 -0.69 -37.73
N MET A 796 9.78 -1.74 -37.90
CA MET A 796 8.63 -1.71 -38.80
C MET A 796 7.36 -1.39 -38.02
N MET A 797 6.45 -0.64 -38.64
CA MET A 797 5.12 -0.44 -38.11
C MET A 797 4.35 -1.76 -38.18
N ASN A 798 3.82 -2.22 -37.05
CA ASN A 798 2.98 -3.42 -37.06
C ASN A 798 1.67 -3.11 -37.79
N PRO A 799 1.26 -3.91 -38.79
CA PRO A 799 -0.04 -3.76 -39.42
C PRO A 799 -1.15 -4.03 -38.40
N THR A 800 -2.11 -3.12 -38.32
CA THR A 800 -3.24 -3.19 -37.37
C THR A 800 -4.59 -3.34 -38.06
N LYS A 801 -4.63 -3.16 -39.39
CA LYS A 801 -5.86 -3.20 -40.18
C LYS A 801 -6.15 -4.64 -40.59
N VAL A 802 -7.34 -5.15 -40.30
CA VAL A 802 -7.75 -6.48 -40.77
C VAL A 802 -8.02 -6.43 -42.28
N GLU A 803 -7.24 -7.17 -43.07
CA GLU A 803 -7.48 -7.39 -44.50
C GLU A 803 -8.54 -8.47 -44.73
N LYS A 804 -8.47 -9.56 -43.96
CA LYS A 804 -9.38 -10.71 -44.09
C LYS A 804 -9.55 -11.41 -42.74
N SER A 805 -10.77 -11.83 -42.46
CA SER A 805 -11.09 -12.64 -41.28
C SER A 805 -11.98 -13.83 -41.66
N LYS A 806 -11.86 -14.94 -40.92
CA LYS A 806 -12.74 -16.11 -41.05
C LYS A 806 -12.98 -16.76 -39.70
N ALA A 807 -14.24 -16.87 -39.30
CA ALA A 807 -14.62 -17.63 -38.10
C ALA A 807 -14.33 -19.13 -38.30
N ILE A 808 -13.81 -19.76 -37.26
CA ILE A 808 -13.65 -21.22 -37.21
C ILE A 808 -14.99 -21.81 -36.76
N THR A 809 -15.58 -22.64 -37.62
CA THR A 809 -16.81 -23.38 -37.34
C THR A 809 -16.55 -24.89 -37.44
N GLY A 810 -17.27 -25.69 -36.67
CA GLY A 810 -17.13 -27.13 -36.64
C GLY A 810 -17.26 -27.71 -35.23
N ILE A 811 -17.08 -29.02 -35.12
CA ILE A 811 -17.19 -29.74 -33.85
C ILE A 811 -15.85 -29.66 -33.12
N TRP A 812 -15.88 -29.06 -31.94
CA TRP A 812 -14.76 -29.04 -31.00
C TRP A 812 -14.77 -30.29 -30.14
N ASN A 813 -13.65 -31.01 -30.16
CA ASN A 813 -13.36 -32.09 -29.21
C ASN A 813 -12.81 -31.46 -27.93
N VAL A 814 -13.58 -31.46 -26.84
CA VAL A 814 -13.22 -30.78 -25.60
C VAL A 814 -12.95 -31.80 -24.50
N THR A 815 -11.78 -31.72 -23.86
CA THR A 815 -11.41 -32.59 -22.73
C THR A 815 -11.04 -31.74 -21.52
N GLY A 816 -11.76 -31.92 -20.41
CA GLY A 816 -11.52 -31.25 -19.14
C GLY A 816 -10.85 -32.18 -18.13
N LYS A 817 -9.70 -31.77 -17.58
CA LYS A 817 -9.08 -32.37 -16.39
C LYS A 817 -9.42 -31.50 -15.17
N ARG A 818 -10.35 -31.97 -14.35
CA ARG A 818 -10.77 -31.26 -13.14
C ARG A 818 -9.76 -31.46 -12.01
N VAL A 819 -9.74 -30.54 -11.05
CA VAL A 819 -8.77 -30.54 -9.94
C VAL A 819 -8.83 -31.75 -9.01
N ASP A 820 -9.93 -32.50 -9.01
CA ASP A 820 -10.06 -33.80 -8.31
C ASP A 820 -9.54 -34.99 -9.13
N GLY A 821 -8.94 -34.74 -10.30
CA GLY A 821 -8.40 -35.76 -11.19
C GLY A 821 -9.42 -36.34 -12.17
N LYS A 822 -10.70 -35.98 -12.10
CA LYS A 822 -11.72 -36.46 -13.04
C LYS A 822 -11.45 -35.93 -14.45
N ILE A 823 -11.44 -36.83 -15.43
CA ILE A 823 -11.38 -36.51 -16.86
C ILE A 823 -12.79 -36.52 -17.43
N LEU A 824 -13.15 -35.46 -18.14
CA LEU A 824 -14.46 -35.22 -18.74
C LEU A 824 -14.28 -34.90 -20.22
N THR A 825 -15.17 -35.36 -21.08
CA THR A 825 -15.10 -35.13 -22.53
C THR A 825 -16.43 -34.66 -23.09
N TRP A 826 -16.38 -33.70 -24.01
CA TRP A 826 -17.54 -33.14 -24.69
C TRP A 826 -17.27 -32.97 -26.18
N GLN A 827 -18.32 -33.07 -26.98
CA GLN A 827 -18.34 -32.62 -28.38
C GLN A 827 -19.17 -31.33 -28.43
N MET A 828 -18.60 -30.25 -28.92
CA MET A 828 -19.22 -28.93 -28.86
C MET A 828 -19.26 -28.30 -30.24
N ASN A 829 -20.47 -28.08 -30.77
CA ASN A 829 -20.67 -27.34 -32.02
C ASN A 829 -20.46 -25.83 -31.84
N GLU A 830 -20.69 -25.34 -30.61
CA GLU A 830 -20.50 -23.96 -30.22
C GLU A 830 -19.72 -23.90 -28.90
N LEU A 831 -18.79 -22.96 -28.82
CA LEU A 831 -18.06 -22.66 -27.60
C LEU A 831 -18.94 -21.78 -26.70
N ILE A 832 -19.00 -22.10 -25.40
CA ILE A 832 -19.89 -21.45 -24.44
C ILE A 832 -19.17 -21.10 -23.14
N ASP A 833 -19.71 -20.14 -22.40
CA ASP A 833 -19.35 -19.95 -20.99
C ASP A 833 -19.89 -21.13 -20.18
N PHE A 834 -18.98 -21.93 -19.64
CA PHE A 834 -19.30 -23.11 -18.85
C PHE A 834 -20.18 -22.77 -17.65
N SER A 835 -20.10 -21.55 -17.11
CA SER A 835 -20.92 -21.10 -15.98
C SER A 835 -22.42 -21.07 -16.30
N LYS A 836 -22.77 -20.93 -17.58
CA LYS A 836 -24.15 -20.89 -18.11
C LYS A 836 -24.65 -22.27 -18.55
N SER A 837 -23.81 -23.30 -18.55
CA SER A 837 -24.20 -24.64 -18.98
C SER A 837 -25.14 -25.34 -18.00
N GLU A 838 -26.10 -26.09 -18.55
CA GLU A 838 -26.96 -27.01 -17.79
C GLU A 838 -26.22 -28.28 -17.35
N ASP A 839 -25.13 -28.66 -18.03
CA ASP A 839 -24.26 -29.75 -17.57
C ASP A 839 -23.56 -29.31 -16.27
N LYS A 840 -23.91 -29.99 -15.18
CA LYS A 840 -23.29 -29.75 -13.87
C LYS A 840 -21.79 -29.97 -13.89
N ASN A 841 -21.25 -30.88 -14.70
CA ASN A 841 -19.80 -31.09 -14.80
C ASN A 841 -19.08 -29.90 -15.44
N GLN A 842 -19.71 -29.23 -16.41
CA GLN A 842 -19.18 -28.00 -17.02
C GLN A 842 -19.34 -26.81 -16.06
N SER A 843 -20.55 -26.61 -15.53
CA SER A 843 -20.85 -25.40 -14.76
C SER A 843 -20.32 -25.39 -13.31
N SER A 844 -19.77 -26.51 -12.85
CA SER A 844 -18.96 -26.62 -11.62
C SER A 844 -17.48 -26.84 -11.89
N PHE A 845 -17.04 -26.73 -13.15
CA PHE A 845 -15.68 -27.08 -13.52
C PHE A 845 -14.65 -26.13 -12.89
N GLY A 846 -13.52 -26.71 -12.47
CA GLY A 846 -12.33 -26.01 -12.03
C GLY A 846 -11.13 -26.89 -12.37
N GLY A 847 -10.24 -26.42 -13.23
CA GLY A 847 -9.14 -27.23 -13.75
C GLY A 847 -8.63 -26.73 -15.11
N GLU A 848 -8.23 -27.68 -15.94
CA GLU A 848 -7.73 -27.43 -17.29
C GLU A 848 -8.67 -28.00 -18.35
N ILE A 849 -8.88 -27.26 -19.43
CA ILE A 849 -9.72 -27.67 -20.56
C ILE A 849 -8.86 -27.62 -21.82
N SER A 850 -8.85 -28.69 -22.61
CA SER A 850 -8.23 -28.76 -23.93
C SER A 850 -9.33 -28.74 -24.99
N TYR A 851 -9.33 -27.71 -25.85
CA TYR A 851 -10.22 -27.55 -26.98
C TYR A 851 -9.47 -27.92 -28.26
N LYS A 852 -9.97 -28.90 -29.02
CA LYS A 852 -9.32 -29.39 -30.24
C LYS A 852 -10.25 -29.32 -31.44
N ILE A 853 -9.71 -28.81 -32.55
CA ILE A 853 -10.39 -28.80 -33.84
C ILE A 853 -9.38 -28.91 -34.97
N THR A 854 -9.84 -29.42 -36.11
CA THR A 854 -9.06 -29.47 -37.34
C THR A 854 -9.62 -28.44 -38.32
N LEU A 855 -8.74 -27.71 -39.00
CA LEU A 855 -9.12 -26.75 -40.03
C LEU A 855 -8.33 -26.97 -41.32
N ASN A 856 -8.94 -26.64 -42.46
CA ASN A 856 -8.25 -26.57 -43.74
C ASN A 856 -7.81 -25.14 -44.04
N ASN A 857 -6.51 -24.96 -44.19
CA ASN A 857 -5.84 -23.71 -44.46
C ASN A 857 -5.53 -23.58 -45.97
N ASN A 858 -6.32 -22.74 -46.64
CA ASN A 858 -6.17 -22.44 -48.07
C ASN A 858 -5.78 -20.97 -48.32
N VAL A 859 -5.53 -20.20 -47.26
CA VAL A 859 -5.31 -18.74 -47.30
C VAL A 859 -4.26 -18.40 -46.25
N ASN A 860 -3.31 -17.52 -46.55
CA ASN A 860 -2.25 -17.13 -45.61
C ASN A 860 -2.79 -16.20 -44.51
N TYR A 861 -3.47 -16.76 -43.51
CA TYR A 861 -3.80 -16.07 -42.27
C TYR A 861 -2.55 -15.87 -41.41
N THR A 862 -2.50 -14.75 -40.71
CA THR A 862 -1.32 -14.36 -39.91
C THR A 862 -1.52 -14.58 -38.41
N HIS A 863 -2.77 -14.50 -37.95
CA HIS A 863 -3.13 -14.54 -36.54
C HIS A 863 -4.37 -15.39 -36.26
N LEU A 864 -4.46 -15.89 -35.03
CA LEU A 864 -5.65 -16.51 -34.45
C LEU A 864 -6.12 -15.66 -33.27
N ASP A 865 -7.35 -15.16 -33.34
CA ASP A 865 -8.05 -14.52 -32.23
C ASP A 865 -9.00 -15.53 -31.59
N LEU A 866 -8.82 -15.81 -30.30
CA LEU A 866 -9.69 -16.72 -29.56
C LEU A 866 -11.00 -16.09 -29.08
N GLY A 867 -11.18 -14.78 -29.25
CA GLY A 867 -12.34 -14.03 -28.77
C GLY A 867 -12.42 -14.00 -27.24
N ASN A 868 -13.62 -14.10 -26.68
CA ASN A 868 -13.80 -14.09 -25.23
C ASN A 868 -13.38 -15.42 -24.60
N VAL A 869 -12.33 -15.38 -23.78
CA VAL A 869 -11.81 -16.51 -23.00
C VAL A 869 -12.14 -16.39 -21.50
N ASN A 870 -13.00 -15.46 -21.10
CA ASN A 870 -13.48 -15.32 -19.72
C ASN A 870 -12.36 -15.23 -18.65
N GLY A 871 -11.25 -14.58 -18.99
CA GLY A 871 -10.12 -14.33 -18.07
C GLY A 871 -9.28 -15.55 -17.72
N GLY A 872 -9.45 -16.67 -18.42
CA GLY A 872 -8.60 -17.85 -18.24
C GLY A 872 -7.26 -17.72 -18.95
N VAL A 873 -6.26 -18.45 -18.45
CA VAL A 873 -4.96 -18.54 -19.13
C VAL A 873 -5.09 -19.48 -20.31
N THR A 874 -4.68 -19.05 -21.50
CA THR A 874 -4.71 -19.86 -22.71
C THR A 874 -3.30 -20.16 -23.22
N GLU A 875 -3.11 -21.35 -23.77
CA GLU A 875 -1.92 -21.73 -24.54
C GLU A 875 -2.38 -22.31 -25.88
N LEU A 876 -1.81 -21.81 -26.98
CA LEU A 876 -2.13 -22.28 -28.32
C LEU A 876 -1.05 -23.23 -28.84
N TYR A 877 -1.49 -24.34 -29.42
CA TYR A 877 -0.67 -25.27 -30.17
C TYR A 877 -1.27 -25.47 -31.57
N VAL A 878 -0.41 -25.44 -32.58
CA VAL A 878 -0.75 -25.68 -33.98
C VAL A 878 0.14 -26.81 -34.48
N ASN A 879 -0.46 -27.88 -35.01
CA ASN A 879 0.26 -29.07 -35.49
C ASN A 879 1.22 -29.64 -34.43
N GLY A 880 0.82 -29.59 -33.15
CA GLY A 880 1.61 -30.03 -32.01
C GLY A 880 2.72 -29.07 -31.55
N LYS A 881 2.99 -27.99 -32.29
CA LYS A 881 3.98 -26.96 -31.93
C LYS A 881 3.33 -25.87 -31.08
N LYS A 882 3.97 -25.47 -29.99
CA LYS A 882 3.49 -24.38 -29.13
C LYS A 882 3.69 -23.04 -29.84
N VAL A 883 2.60 -22.29 -30.01
CA VAL A 883 2.62 -20.95 -30.58
C VAL A 883 2.89 -19.90 -29.50
N GLY A 884 2.20 -20.01 -28.37
CA GLY A 884 2.36 -19.04 -27.30
C GLY A 884 1.42 -19.26 -26.13
N LYS A 885 1.41 -18.30 -25.20
CA LYS A 885 0.54 -18.25 -24.02
C LYS A 885 -0.01 -16.84 -23.84
N ARG A 886 -1.29 -16.73 -23.46
CA ARG A 886 -1.92 -15.48 -23.05
C ARG A 886 -2.52 -15.66 -21.67
N TRP A 887 -2.12 -14.79 -20.74
CA TRP A 887 -2.53 -14.84 -19.34
C TRP A 887 -3.29 -13.57 -18.89
N TYR A 888 -3.44 -12.60 -19.80
CA TYR A 888 -4.25 -11.41 -19.67
C TYR A 888 -4.62 -10.83 -21.04
N GLY A 889 -5.60 -9.92 -21.04
CA GLY A 889 -5.95 -9.13 -22.22
C GLY A 889 -6.51 -9.97 -23.37
N GLU A 890 -6.22 -9.55 -24.60
CA GLU A 890 -6.66 -10.23 -25.81
C GLU A 890 -5.90 -11.54 -26.05
N ALA A 891 -6.65 -12.61 -26.29
CA ALA A 891 -6.10 -13.93 -26.60
C ALA A 891 -5.76 -14.09 -28.09
N VAL A 892 -4.88 -13.22 -28.60
CA VAL A 892 -4.45 -13.19 -30.00
C VAL A 892 -3.03 -13.74 -30.17
N TYR A 893 -2.86 -14.63 -31.14
CA TYR A 893 -1.62 -15.36 -31.41
C TYR A 893 -1.18 -15.17 -32.86
N ALA A 894 0.11 -14.90 -33.08
CA ALA A 894 0.70 -14.95 -34.42
C ALA A 894 0.91 -16.42 -34.83
N ILE A 895 0.31 -16.86 -35.93
CA ILE A 895 0.28 -18.27 -36.36
C ILE A 895 0.90 -18.50 -37.74
N ALA A 896 1.34 -17.43 -38.43
CA ALA A 896 1.82 -17.50 -39.81
C ALA A 896 2.89 -18.60 -40.00
N ASP A 897 3.85 -18.68 -39.08
CA ASP A 897 4.98 -19.62 -39.15
C ASP A 897 4.62 -21.06 -38.70
N TYR A 898 3.38 -21.27 -38.27
CA TYR A 898 2.92 -22.54 -37.71
C TYR A 898 1.87 -23.24 -38.57
N LEU A 899 1.21 -22.51 -39.47
CA LEU A 899 0.22 -23.06 -40.38
C LEU A 899 0.89 -23.73 -41.57
N GLU A 900 0.38 -24.90 -41.93
CA GLU A 900 0.72 -25.64 -43.15
C GLU A 900 -0.38 -25.48 -44.20
N GLN A 901 -0.09 -25.76 -45.47
CA GLN A 901 -1.12 -25.79 -46.51
C GLN A 901 -1.98 -27.05 -46.35
N GLY A 902 -3.31 -26.91 -46.39
CA GLY A 902 -4.23 -28.01 -46.17
C GLY A 902 -4.60 -28.19 -44.69
N GLU A 903 -4.63 -29.44 -44.21
CA GLU A 903 -5.15 -29.75 -42.88
C GLU A 903 -4.21 -29.27 -41.75
N ASN A 904 -4.76 -28.59 -40.75
CA ASN A 904 -4.06 -28.13 -39.57
C ASN A 904 -4.82 -28.51 -38.30
N LYS A 905 -4.11 -28.98 -37.29
CA LYS A 905 -4.67 -29.36 -35.98
C LYS A 905 -4.43 -28.25 -34.98
N LEU A 906 -5.52 -27.70 -34.43
CA LEU A 906 -5.47 -26.73 -33.35
C LEU A 906 -5.74 -27.41 -32.01
N GLU A 907 -4.94 -27.08 -31.01
CA GLU A 907 -5.21 -27.37 -29.61
C GLU A 907 -5.07 -26.08 -28.79
N ILE A 908 -6.14 -25.68 -28.10
CA ILE A 908 -6.10 -24.61 -27.10
C ILE A 908 -6.22 -25.24 -25.72
N LYS A 909 -5.20 -25.05 -24.89
CA LYS A 909 -5.27 -25.37 -23.46
C LYS A 909 -5.72 -24.15 -22.69
N TYR A 910 -6.73 -24.33 -21.84
CA TYR A 910 -7.38 -23.29 -21.06
C TYR A 910 -7.31 -23.65 -19.58
N THR A 911 -6.81 -22.74 -18.74
CA THR A 911 -6.79 -22.92 -17.28
C THR A 911 -7.82 -22.00 -16.63
N THR A 912 -8.75 -22.59 -15.89
CA THR A 912 -9.87 -21.87 -15.23
C THR A 912 -9.42 -21.27 -13.89
N VAL A 913 -10.29 -20.51 -13.23
CA VAL A 913 -10.23 -20.30 -11.77
C VAL A 913 -10.93 -21.42 -11.01
N LEU A 914 -10.90 -21.40 -9.67
CA LEU A 914 -11.48 -22.43 -8.80
C LEU A 914 -12.90 -22.12 -8.29
N ALA A 915 -13.42 -20.91 -8.54
CA ALA A 915 -14.63 -20.41 -7.90
C ALA A 915 -15.85 -21.35 -8.01
N ASN A 916 -16.15 -21.85 -9.21
CA ASN A 916 -17.31 -22.71 -9.44
C ASN A 916 -17.14 -24.09 -8.82
N TYR A 917 -15.94 -24.65 -8.91
CA TYR A 917 -15.61 -25.92 -8.25
C TYR A 917 -15.74 -25.81 -6.73
N CYS A 918 -15.08 -24.84 -6.11
CA CYS A 918 -15.17 -24.64 -4.65
C CYS A 918 -16.59 -24.37 -4.16
N LYS A 919 -17.44 -23.70 -4.97
CA LYS A 919 -18.86 -23.47 -4.67
C LYS A 919 -19.70 -24.75 -4.78
N SER A 920 -19.28 -25.71 -5.59
CA SER A 920 -19.98 -26.99 -5.77
C SER A 920 -19.66 -28.04 -4.70
N LEU A 921 -18.58 -27.84 -3.95
CA LEU A 921 -18.18 -28.75 -2.87
C LEU A 921 -19.03 -28.52 -1.63
N ASP A 922 -19.46 -29.59 -0.99
CA ASP A 922 -20.00 -29.55 0.37
C ASP A 922 -18.87 -29.69 1.39
N ASN A 923 -18.13 -28.61 1.59
CA ASN A 923 -16.95 -28.56 2.46
C ASN A 923 -16.98 -27.27 3.31
N PRO A 924 -16.97 -27.35 4.66
CA PRO A 924 -17.00 -26.17 5.52
C PRO A 924 -15.91 -25.13 5.22
N LEU A 925 -14.71 -25.57 4.81
CA LEU A 925 -13.58 -24.70 4.49
C LEU A 925 -13.83 -23.89 3.22
N THR A 926 -14.39 -24.50 2.17
CA THR A 926 -14.76 -23.76 0.94
C THR A 926 -16.02 -22.94 1.16
N ASN A 927 -17.04 -23.50 1.82
CA ASN A 927 -18.33 -22.85 2.11
C ASN A 927 -18.15 -21.51 2.84
N ARG A 928 -17.21 -21.44 3.80
CA ARG A 928 -16.87 -20.19 4.48
C ARG A 928 -16.54 -19.04 3.51
N TRP A 929 -15.81 -19.35 2.44
CA TRP A 929 -15.31 -18.37 1.48
C TRP A 929 -16.21 -18.19 0.26
N THR A 930 -17.05 -19.18 -0.05
CA THR A 930 -17.97 -19.16 -1.20
C THR A 930 -19.40 -18.77 -0.84
N ARG A 931 -19.78 -18.71 0.46
CA ARG A 931 -21.15 -18.40 0.94
C ARG A 931 -21.81 -17.16 0.33
N ASN A 932 -21.00 -16.16 -0.06
CA ASN A 932 -21.49 -14.90 -0.61
C ASN A 932 -21.34 -14.83 -2.13
N TYR A 933 -21.00 -15.93 -2.81
CA TYR A 933 -20.92 -15.97 -4.26
C TYR A 933 -22.35 -16.07 -4.78
N LYS A 934 -22.92 -14.94 -5.18
CA LYS A 934 -24.27 -14.89 -5.76
C LYS A 934 -24.33 -15.74 -7.02
N ASP A 935 -23.47 -15.41 -7.99
CA ASP A 935 -23.45 -16.06 -9.30
C ASP A 935 -22.26 -17.00 -9.47
N LYS A 936 -22.33 -17.87 -10.48
CA LYS A 936 -21.16 -18.61 -10.98
C LYS A 936 -20.24 -17.62 -11.71
N VAL A 937 -18.94 -17.90 -11.68
CA VAL A 937 -17.94 -17.10 -12.39
C VAL A 937 -17.85 -17.62 -13.83
N SER A 938 -17.90 -16.73 -14.81
CA SER A 938 -17.70 -17.11 -16.22
C SER A 938 -16.36 -17.80 -16.43
N THR A 939 -16.36 -18.92 -17.14
CA THR A 939 -15.17 -19.76 -17.40
C THR A 939 -15.31 -20.49 -18.73
N GLY A 940 -14.20 -20.91 -19.31
CA GLY A 940 -14.17 -21.53 -20.63
C GLY A 940 -14.17 -20.49 -21.76
N MET A 941 -14.06 -20.98 -22.99
CA MET A 941 -14.04 -20.13 -24.19
C MET A 941 -15.47 -19.92 -24.70
N GLU A 942 -15.84 -18.66 -24.97
CA GLU A 942 -17.08 -18.27 -25.69
C GLU A 942 -16.79 -17.90 -27.16
N GLY A 943 -15.54 -17.55 -27.49
CA GLY A 943 -15.20 -17.12 -28.84
C GLY A 943 -15.80 -15.76 -29.19
N PRO A 944 -16.11 -15.50 -30.47
CA PRO A 944 -15.83 -16.37 -31.62
C PRO A 944 -14.32 -16.57 -31.82
N VAL A 945 -13.91 -17.75 -32.29
CA VAL A 945 -12.52 -18.00 -32.69
C VAL A 945 -12.37 -17.65 -34.16
N ILE A 946 -11.46 -16.73 -34.48
CA ILE A 946 -11.33 -16.12 -35.81
C ILE A 946 -9.88 -16.18 -36.30
N LEU A 947 -9.69 -16.65 -37.53
CA LEU A 947 -8.44 -16.49 -38.27
C LEU A 947 -8.39 -15.09 -38.87
N VAL A 948 -7.28 -14.37 -38.67
CA VAL A 948 -7.11 -12.97 -39.06
C VAL A 948 -5.85 -12.80 -39.91
N ARG A 949 -5.98 -12.02 -40.98
CA ARG A 949 -4.87 -11.48 -41.77
C ARG A 949 -4.88 -9.96 -41.59
N TYR A 950 -3.82 -9.43 -41.00
CA TYR A 950 -3.58 -7.99 -40.93
C TYR A 950 -2.84 -7.49 -42.16
#